data_AF-A0A7C3EG26-F1
#
_entry.id   AF-A0A7C3EG26-F1
#
_cell.length_a   1.000
_cell.length_b   1.000
_cell.length_c   1.000
_cell.angle_alpha   90.00
_cell.angle_beta   90.00
_cell.angle_gamma   90.00
#
_symmetry.space_group_name_H-M   'P 1'
#
loop_
_entity.id
_entity.type
_entity.pdbx_description
1 polymer ?
#
loop_
_entity_poly.entity_id
_entity_poly.type
_entity_poly.pdbx_seq_one_letter_code
_entity_poly.pdbx_strand_id
1 'polypeptide(L)'
;MTSDTRFIVLCEKVPNTNKYYVRFPYNKQLVEKIKSLPIKQRSWNPSQKAWEISPAGLFSVILAYRNSKIIFFDFMGEENKKEFINLTRKEDEKAKKKILELKNQLEKNDLAIKFKKEYEQNPQQYADKVLKNLKNGVTLFNHQIVAALFLEYVGSALISFEMGLGKTLVSIAFVEMKGFDKVFVITPNSLKFNYFNEIKKFTDSKAYIIGNKNNEYSIEESKYIIFNYEFFNKSNSDNIKNKLKNLGLDFIPKCVICDESHKLKNSKSNTYKNFKKLFKKVEHKVFLSGTPAPNRIYELYTTLNQISPIEFATKKHFFEYYCGMVFNTELMTWETNNLPKLDELYNKLSAYTYRKRKEEVLDLPDKIYQKIFIEMDKNQLDEYKEIEKGVVEEIIFGNIHQTQLNPLTVLIRLRQYTAKQKIKMVAELLERLVEEDEKIVVIDMFKENLYEINKLFPTISAVHTGDQSVEERNTIVSKFQDPNSDLKLFLGSIQTCSYGLTLTASNKIFIITLPFSVGEYDQVSDRCILSGQLVLTKNDGYKKIENIKIGDLVYTHKGNWKKVLDVKSKLEKKKALYKIYYKGYHLPLSCTQDHKLYVYDKIKKSYEWVEASNINIFDHMIVLSKLNIGNNTLNEFNIDYIEEKIGCDLKFVNRNIKLDNKLLYAMGRFIGDGWVNENSVCISGRIDEDLEVKRCIEYISDSFGLNSTYDKYFKSDKKYVVYTIFSKDLRDVFEFLFGETAKNKKIPELLFNLKHDLIKSLLDGIYSTNGYKRKGSQQVSRISKYLSYQIILLESLIGNIPRIKQNNSNKRYSSWSLEYGLNDMTTKNKFIINDNGNLLFSIAKIEIVRLKRGNERVYDLTVEDDHSFVVGLSTVHNCHRIGQKNNVTIYIPQLMGTIDEKVFELIENKRKEISKAIDNVDFQSKVSESILNDLIGSLKKKYVR
;
A
#
# COMPACT_ATOMS: atom_id res chain seq x y z
N MET A 1 -8.35 -53.74 -67.00
CA MET A 1 -8.72 -52.32 -66.77
C MET A 1 -7.45 -51.53 -66.51
N THR A 2 -7.36 -50.29 -66.99
CA THR A 2 -6.10 -49.52 -67.06
C THR A 2 -5.72 -48.87 -65.73
N SER A 3 -4.41 -48.74 -65.48
CA SER A 3 -3.81 -48.39 -64.18
C SER A 3 -3.47 -46.90 -64.02
N ASP A 4 -4.27 -45.98 -64.60
CA ASP A 4 -3.91 -44.55 -64.73
C ASP A 4 -5.06 -43.59 -64.30
N THR A 5 -5.99 -44.03 -63.45
CA THR A 5 -7.08 -43.20 -62.90
C THR A 5 -6.58 -42.21 -61.85
N ARG A 6 -5.99 -41.10 -62.32
CA ARG A 6 -5.53 -39.98 -61.47
C ARG A 6 -6.72 -39.33 -60.76
N PHE A 7 -6.64 -39.22 -59.44
CA PHE A 7 -7.62 -38.57 -58.59
C PHE A 7 -7.36 -37.06 -58.57
N ILE A 8 -8.21 -36.29 -59.25
CA ILE A 8 -8.04 -34.84 -59.42
C ILE A 8 -8.73 -34.07 -58.27
N VAL A 9 -7.99 -33.11 -57.71
CA VAL A 9 -8.45 -32.14 -56.72
C VAL A 9 -8.42 -30.75 -57.36
N LEU A 10 -9.59 -30.21 -57.68
CA LEU A 10 -9.75 -28.90 -58.30
C LEU A 10 -9.58 -27.79 -57.26
N CYS A 11 -8.71 -26.83 -57.55
CA CYS A 11 -8.29 -25.73 -56.66
C CYS A 11 -8.56 -24.38 -57.33
N GLU A 12 -9.82 -23.96 -57.33
CA GLU A 12 -10.27 -22.67 -57.89
C GLU A 12 -10.05 -21.55 -56.88
N LYS A 13 -9.66 -20.34 -57.31
CA LYS A 13 -9.53 -19.17 -56.41
C LYS A 13 -10.89 -18.57 -56.06
N VAL A 14 -11.13 -18.27 -54.78
CA VAL A 14 -12.37 -17.63 -54.31
C VAL A 14 -12.35 -16.13 -54.67
N PRO A 15 -13.32 -15.61 -55.44
CA PRO A 15 -13.37 -14.20 -55.82
C PRO A 15 -13.28 -13.24 -54.62
N ASN A 16 -12.57 -12.12 -54.82
CA ASN A 16 -12.33 -11.09 -53.80
C ASN A 16 -11.65 -11.56 -52.49
N THR A 17 -11.04 -12.75 -52.45
CA THR A 17 -10.26 -13.23 -51.29
C THR A 17 -8.96 -13.93 -51.72
N ASN A 18 -8.12 -14.27 -50.74
CA ASN A 18 -6.94 -15.12 -50.94
C ASN A 18 -7.25 -16.63 -50.80
N LYS A 19 -8.49 -17.04 -50.51
CA LYS A 19 -8.84 -18.47 -50.34
C LYS A 19 -8.97 -19.18 -51.68
N TYR A 20 -8.93 -20.52 -51.62
CA TYR A 20 -9.24 -21.41 -52.74
C TYR A 20 -10.42 -22.33 -52.38
N TYR A 21 -11.35 -22.52 -53.31
CA TYR A 21 -12.33 -23.61 -53.29
C TYR A 21 -11.63 -24.89 -53.73
N VAL A 22 -11.58 -25.86 -52.82
CA VAL A 22 -10.99 -27.18 -53.03
C VAL A 22 -12.12 -28.18 -53.18
N ARG A 23 -12.32 -28.68 -54.41
CA ARG A 23 -13.38 -29.61 -54.80
C ARG A 23 -12.79 -30.93 -55.31
N PHE A 24 -13.33 -32.04 -54.84
CA PHE A 24 -12.89 -33.39 -55.20
C PHE A 24 -14.02 -34.40 -54.89
N PRO A 25 -14.07 -35.58 -55.55
CA PRO A 25 -14.96 -36.68 -55.15
C PRO A 25 -14.72 -37.10 -53.69
N TYR A 26 -15.67 -37.77 -53.03
CA TYR A 26 -15.48 -38.10 -51.62
C TYR A 26 -14.26 -39.01 -51.38
N ASN A 27 -13.27 -38.49 -50.66
CA ASN A 27 -12.06 -39.20 -50.26
C ASN A 27 -11.82 -38.96 -48.77
N LYS A 28 -11.90 -40.04 -47.97
CA LYS A 28 -11.79 -39.99 -46.51
C LYS A 28 -10.48 -39.36 -46.03
N GLN A 29 -9.35 -39.75 -46.63
CA GLN A 29 -8.02 -39.25 -46.23
C GLN A 29 -7.88 -37.74 -46.50
N LEU A 30 -8.31 -37.26 -47.67
CA LEU A 30 -8.30 -35.82 -47.99
C LEU A 30 -9.23 -35.03 -47.06
N VAL A 31 -10.43 -35.56 -46.75
CA VAL A 31 -11.35 -34.93 -45.80
C VAL A 31 -10.78 -34.88 -44.39
N GLU A 32 -10.11 -35.94 -43.92
CA GLU A 32 -9.44 -35.99 -42.62
C GLU A 32 -8.22 -35.05 -42.56
N LYS A 33 -7.39 -35.03 -43.61
CA LYS A 33 -6.25 -34.11 -43.71
C LYS A 33 -6.70 -32.65 -43.75
N ILE A 34 -7.76 -32.32 -44.49
CA ILE A 34 -8.36 -30.97 -44.46
C ILE A 34 -8.93 -30.68 -43.07
N LYS A 35 -9.68 -31.60 -42.45
CA LYS A 35 -10.19 -31.43 -41.08
C LYS A 35 -9.07 -31.22 -40.03
N SER A 36 -7.86 -31.74 -40.26
CA SER A 36 -6.70 -31.51 -39.38
C SER A 36 -6.16 -30.06 -39.43
N LEU A 37 -6.49 -29.28 -40.47
CA LEU A 37 -6.08 -27.87 -40.54
C LEU A 37 -6.80 -27.03 -39.46
N PRO A 38 -6.13 -26.00 -38.90
CA PRO A 38 -6.75 -25.05 -37.98
C PRO A 38 -8.05 -24.43 -38.54
N ILE A 39 -9.04 -24.24 -37.67
CA ILE A 39 -10.37 -23.71 -38.05
C ILE A 39 -10.28 -22.34 -38.78
N LYS A 40 -9.25 -21.53 -38.50
CA LYS A 40 -9.01 -20.25 -39.18
C LYS A 40 -8.53 -20.38 -40.64
N GLN A 41 -8.06 -21.56 -41.05
CA GLN A 41 -7.53 -21.85 -42.39
C GLN A 41 -8.52 -22.62 -43.28
N ARG A 42 -9.66 -23.08 -42.74
CA ARG A 42 -10.67 -23.85 -43.49
C ARG A 42 -12.11 -23.45 -43.14
N SER A 43 -12.97 -23.40 -44.14
CA SER A 43 -14.43 -23.40 -43.98
C SER A 43 -15.07 -24.35 -45.00
N TRP A 44 -16.17 -24.99 -44.65
CA TRP A 44 -17.00 -25.70 -45.63
C TRP A 44 -18.03 -24.70 -46.17
N ASN A 45 -18.16 -24.62 -47.50
CA ASN A 45 -19.15 -23.79 -48.17
C ASN A 45 -20.25 -24.70 -48.76
N PRO A 46 -21.46 -24.76 -48.15
CA PRO A 46 -22.52 -25.66 -48.59
C PRO A 46 -22.99 -25.36 -50.02
N SER A 47 -23.15 -24.08 -50.37
CA SER A 47 -23.65 -23.65 -51.68
C SER A 47 -22.70 -24.01 -52.81
N GLN A 48 -21.39 -23.94 -52.58
CA GLN A 48 -20.35 -24.30 -53.55
C GLN A 48 -19.92 -25.78 -53.48
N LYS A 49 -20.47 -26.54 -52.51
CA LYS A 49 -20.09 -27.92 -52.17
C LYS A 49 -18.56 -28.11 -52.09
N ALA A 50 -17.88 -27.13 -51.49
CA ALA A 50 -16.43 -26.98 -51.54
C ALA A 50 -15.81 -26.69 -50.16
N TRP A 51 -14.56 -27.09 -49.97
CA TRP A 51 -13.73 -26.58 -48.88
C TRP A 51 -13.08 -25.26 -49.30
N GLU A 52 -13.41 -24.16 -48.62
CA GLU A 52 -12.64 -22.92 -48.70
C GLU A 52 -11.39 -23.06 -47.83
N ILE A 53 -10.19 -23.02 -48.42
CA ILE A 53 -8.92 -23.17 -47.71
C ILE A 53 -8.00 -21.97 -47.98
N SER A 54 -7.26 -21.49 -46.98
CA SER A 54 -6.25 -20.44 -47.16
C SER A 54 -4.99 -20.95 -47.88
N PRO A 55 -4.15 -20.11 -48.51
CA PRO A 55 -2.99 -20.56 -49.30
C PRO A 55 -2.04 -21.45 -48.50
N ALA A 56 -1.63 -21.02 -47.30
CA ALA A 56 -0.81 -21.83 -46.40
C ALA A 56 -1.47 -23.17 -45.97
N GLY A 57 -2.80 -23.23 -45.88
CA GLY A 57 -3.54 -24.44 -45.55
C GLY A 57 -3.57 -25.42 -46.72
N LEU A 58 -3.86 -24.93 -47.93
CA LEU A 58 -3.82 -25.72 -49.17
C LEU A 58 -2.40 -26.22 -49.46
N PHE A 59 -1.38 -25.39 -49.25
CA PHE A 59 0.03 -25.80 -49.36
C PHE A 59 0.39 -26.94 -48.41
N SER A 60 -0.12 -26.94 -47.17
CA SER A 60 0.04 -28.04 -46.21
C SER A 60 -0.67 -29.33 -46.63
N VAL A 61 -1.80 -29.24 -47.34
CA VAL A 61 -2.47 -30.41 -47.94
C VAL A 61 -1.67 -30.93 -49.13
N ILE A 62 -1.23 -30.06 -50.05
CA ILE A 62 -0.41 -30.43 -51.22
C ILE A 62 0.90 -31.10 -50.78
N LEU A 63 1.61 -30.53 -49.79
CA LEU A 63 2.86 -31.10 -49.26
C LEU A 63 2.66 -32.51 -48.70
N ALA A 64 1.53 -32.79 -48.03
CA ALA A 64 1.24 -34.11 -47.48
C ALA A 64 1.02 -35.19 -48.56
N TYR A 65 0.66 -34.79 -49.79
CA TYR A 65 0.45 -35.70 -50.92
C TYR A 65 1.47 -35.50 -52.06
N ARG A 66 2.55 -34.73 -51.84
CA ARG A 66 3.54 -34.38 -52.88
C ARG A 66 4.22 -35.58 -53.57
N ASN A 67 4.28 -36.73 -52.90
CA ASN A 67 4.86 -37.98 -53.41
C ASN A 67 3.77 -38.95 -53.96
N SER A 68 2.50 -38.56 -53.96
CA SER A 68 1.40 -39.41 -54.43
C SER A 68 1.40 -39.49 -55.95
N LYS A 69 1.50 -40.72 -56.49
CA LYS A 69 1.25 -40.98 -57.91
C LYS A 69 -0.24 -40.97 -58.26
N ILE A 70 -1.13 -40.88 -57.27
CA ILE A 70 -2.58 -41.04 -57.42
C ILE A 70 -3.31 -39.69 -57.32
N ILE A 71 -2.94 -38.82 -56.38
CA ILE A 71 -3.66 -37.57 -56.10
C ILE A 71 -2.94 -36.38 -56.76
N PHE A 72 -3.64 -35.69 -57.66
CA PHE A 72 -3.15 -34.51 -58.37
C PHE A 72 -3.99 -33.27 -58.01
N PHE A 73 -3.33 -32.13 -57.84
CA PHE A 73 -3.98 -30.84 -57.58
C PHE A 73 -3.95 -29.99 -58.84
N ASP A 74 -5.12 -29.69 -59.39
CA ASP A 74 -5.27 -28.86 -60.58
C ASP A 74 -5.78 -27.46 -60.18
N PHE A 75 -5.11 -26.43 -60.68
CA PHE A 75 -5.41 -25.02 -60.46
C PHE A 75 -6.18 -24.38 -61.63
N MET A 76 -6.62 -25.18 -62.61
CA MET A 76 -7.34 -24.72 -63.80
C MET A 76 -6.47 -23.75 -64.65
N GLY A 77 -5.18 -24.05 -64.75
CA GLY A 77 -4.20 -23.28 -65.53
C GLY A 77 -2.88 -22.96 -64.81
N GLU A 78 -1.81 -22.77 -65.59
CA GLU A 78 -0.48 -22.40 -65.08
C GLU A 78 -0.44 -21.02 -64.41
N GLU A 79 -1.28 -20.07 -64.85
CA GLU A 79 -1.31 -18.71 -64.27
C GLU A 79 -1.89 -18.71 -62.85
N ASN A 80 -3.02 -19.39 -62.63
CA ASN A 80 -3.64 -19.58 -61.31
C ASN A 80 -2.68 -20.28 -60.33
N LYS A 81 -1.92 -21.28 -60.83
CA LYS A 81 -0.87 -21.99 -60.10
C LYS A 81 0.29 -21.08 -59.72
N LYS A 82 0.77 -20.23 -60.63
CA LYS A 82 1.79 -19.19 -60.37
C LYS A 82 1.27 -18.17 -59.34
N GLU A 83 0.00 -17.76 -59.42
CA GLU A 83 -0.59 -16.86 -58.43
C GLU A 83 -0.65 -17.52 -57.05
N PHE A 84 -1.10 -18.76 -56.94
CA PHE A 84 -1.10 -19.53 -55.69
C PHE A 84 0.29 -19.60 -55.05
N ILE A 85 1.33 -19.88 -55.84
CA ILE A 85 2.73 -19.91 -55.36
C ILE A 85 3.16 -18.52 -54.87
N ASN A 86 2.83 -17.46 -55.60
CA ASN A 86 3.17 -16.08 -55.22
C ASN A 86 2.42 -15.59 -53.97
N LEU A 87 1.15 -15.96 -53.80
CA LEU A 87 0.37 -15.70 -52.59
C LEU A 87 0.95 -16.45 -51.39
N THR A 88 1.28 -17.74 -51.56
CA THR A 88 1.86 -18.57 -50.51
C THR A 88 3.23 -18.05 -50.05
N ARG A 89 4.10 -17.65 -50.99
CA ARG A 89 5.39 -16.99 -50.67
C ARG A 89 5.18 -15.69 -49.88
N LYS A 90 4.26 -14.82 -50.31
CA LYS A 90 3.93 -13.56 -49.61
C LYS A 90 3.32 -13.79 -48.22
N GLU A 91 2.59 -14.89 -47.99
CA GLU A 91 2.10 -15.26 -46.66
C GLU A 91 3.24 -15.78 -45.76
N ASP A 92 4.14 -16.61 -46.28
CA ASP A 92 5.30 -17.15 -45.57
C ASP A 92 6.33 -16.07 -45.20
N GLU A 93 6.73 -15.19 -46.12
CA GLU A 93 7.60 -14.03 -45.85
C GLU A 93 7.01 -13.13 -44.74
N LYS A 94 5.70 -12.88 -44.81
CA LYS A 94 4.97 -12.07 -43.82
C LYS A 94 4.87 -12.76 -42.46
N ALA A 95 4.74 -14.09 -42.43
CA ALA A 95 4.81 -14.89 -41.21
C ALA A 95 6.22 -14.86 -40.59
N LYS A 96 7.26 -15.13 -41.39
CA LYS A 96 8.68 -15.08 -40.99
C LYS A 96 9.06 -13.71 -40.44
N LYS A 97 8.71 -12.63 -41.14
CA LYS A 97 8.92 -11.26 -40.67
C LYS A 97 8.25 -11.00 -39.32
N LYS A 98 6.99 -11.43 -39.15
CA LYS A 98 6.28 -11.28 -37.88
C LYS A 98 6.89 -12.11 -36.74
N ILE A 99 7.42 -13.30 -37.04
CA ILE A 99 8.13 -14.14 -36.04
C ILE A 99 9.45 -13.48 -35.63
N LEU A 100 10.19 -12.87 -36.56
CA LEU A 100 11.40 -12.10 -36.26
C LEU A 100 11.06 -10.84 -35.42
N GLU A 101 10.04 -10.08 -35.79
CA GLU A 101 9.55 -8.94 -35.01
C GLU A 101 9.16 -9.35 -33.57
N LEU A 102 8.55 -10.53 -33.39
CA LEU A 102 8.23 -11.08 -32.06
C LEU A 102 9.47 -11.50 -31.26
N LYS A 103 10.48 -12.12 -31.88
CA LYS A 103 11.74 -12.49 -31.20
C LYS A 103 12.48 -11.25 -30.70
N ASN A 104 12.69 -10.27 -31.58
CA ASN A 104 13.37 -9.02 -31.25
C ASN A 104 12.63 -8.25 -30.13
N GLN A 105 11.28 -8.34 -30.08
CA GLN A 105 10.49 -7.75 -28.99
C GLN A 105 10.69 -8.49 -27.66
N LEU A 106 10.77 -9.82 -27.65
CA LEU A 106 11.03 -10.61 -26.43
C LEU A 106 12.44 -10.32 -25.87
N GLU A 107 13.46 -10.30 -26.73
CA GLU A 107 14.83 -9.96 -26.33
C GLU A 107 14.91 -8.53 -25.76
N LYS A 108 14.20 -7.56 -26.37
CA LYS A 108 14.08 -6.21 -25.82
C LYS A 108 13.36 -6.19 -24.46
N ASN A 109 12.35 -7.02 -24.25
CA ASN A 109 11.61 -7.10 -22.99
C ASN A 109 12.49 -7.63 -21.85
N ASP A 110 13.25 -8.70 -22.09
CA ASP A 110 14.15 -9.28 -21.09
C ASP A 110 15.27 -8.32 -20.69
N LEU A 111 15.82 -7.58 -21.67
CA LEU A 111 16.78 -6.50 -21.40
C LEU A 111 16.13 -5.34 -20.63
N ALA A 112 14.89 -4.93 -20.95
CA ALA A 112 14.19 -3.89 -20.21
C ALA A 112 13.98 -4.23 -18.73
N ILE A 113 13.73 -5.51 -18.41
CA ILE A 113 13.63 -6.00 -17.03
C ILE A 113 14.99 -5.95 -16.33
N LYS A 114 16.09 -6.27 -17.03
CA LYS A 114 17.46 -6.18 -16.47
C LYS A 114 17.86 -4.73 -16.19
N PHE A 115 17.78 -3.83 -17.18
CA PHE A 115 18.10 -2.41 -17.02
C PHE A 115 17.29 -1.74 -15.91
N LYS A 116 16.00 -2.09 -15.78
CA LYS A 116 15.15 -1.59 -14.69
C LYS A 116 15.69 -1.96 -13.31
N LYS A 117 16.14 -3.22 -13.11
CA LYS A 117 16.78 -3.66 -11.85
C LYS A 117 18.14 -3.00 -11.61
N GLU A 118 18.93 -2.80 -12.66
CA GLU A 118 20.23 -2.11 -12.61
C GLU A 118 20.07 -0.65 -12.15
N TYR A 119 19.16 0.10 -12.80
CA TYR A 119 18.86 1.48 -12.40
C TYR A 119 18.25 1.57 -10.99
N GLU A 120 17.48 0.57 -10.54
CA GLU A 120 16.97 0.51 -9.15
C GLU A 120 18.08 0.29 -8.09
N GLN A 121 19.24 -0.26 -8.45
CA GLN A 121 20.37 -0.46 -7.52
C GLN A 121 21.15 0.84 -7.27
N ASN A 122 21.49 1.59 -8.33
CA ASN A 122 22.25 2.84 -8.21
C ASN A 122 21.58 4.03 -8.95
N PRO A 123 20.36 4.49 -8.54
CA PRO A 123 19.66 5.57 -9.24
C PRO A 123 20.46 6.87 -9.37
N GLN A 124 21.18 7.24 -8.30
CA GLN A 124 21.88 8.53 -8.20
C GLN A 124 23.05 8.67 -9.20
N GLN A 125 23.68 7.56 -9.62
CA GLN A 125 24.73 7.56 -10.64
C GLN A 125 24.25 8.15 -11.99
N TYR A 126 22.94 8.10 -12.24
CA TYR A 126 22.32 8.57 -13.47
C TYR A 126 21.50 9.86 -13.27
N ALA A 127 21.53 10.46 -12.07
CA ALA A 127 20.77 11.66 -11.75
C ALA A 127 21.12 12.82 -12.70
N ASP A 128 22.41 13.12 -12.85
CA ASP A 128 22.91 14.22 -13.70
C ASP A 128 22.41 14.13 -15.14
N LYS A 129 22.32 12.90 -15.70
CA LYS A 129 21.81 12.68 -17.06
C LYS A 129 20.35 13.14 -17.21
N VAL A 130 19.52 12.89 -16.19
CA VAL A 130 18.10 13.25 -16.17
C VAL A 130 17.91 14.73 -15.80
N LEU A 131 18.75 15.25 -14.91
CA LEU A 131 18.68 16.63 -14.40
C LEU A 131 19.24 17.68 -15.37
N LYS A 132 20.18 17.33 -16.25
CA LYS A 132 20.92 18.27 -17.12
C LYS A 132 20.08 19.29 -17.89
N ASN A 133 18.87 18.90 -18.30
CA ASN A 133 17.97 19.74 -19.12
C ASN A 133 16.75 20.25 -18.31
N LEU A 134 16.80 20.17 -16.98
CA LEU A 134 15.83 20.77 -16.06
C LEU A 134 16.41 22.05 -15.43
N LYS A 135 15.54 22.85 -14.82
CA LYS A 135 15.94 24.08 -14.13
C LYS A 135 16.87 23.83 -12.95
N ASN A 136 17.80 24.75 -12.72
CA ASN A 136 18.69 24.74 -11.55
C ASN A 136 17.86 24.67 -10.26
N GLY A 137 18.25 23.78 -9.34
CA GLY A 137 17.54 23.53 -8.08
C GLY A 137 16.39 22.52 -8.16
N VAL A 138 16.06 21.97 -9.34
CA VAL A 138 15.12 20.84 -9.44
C VAL A 138 15.79 19.55 -8.97
N THR A 139 15.19 18.88 -7.98
CA THR A 139 15.63 17.58 -7.48
C THR A 139 14.63 16.48 -7.87
N LEU A 140 15.14 15.28 -8.13
CA LEU A 140 14.34 14.10 -8.45
C LEU A 140 14.55 13.00 -7.40
N PHE A 141 13.47 12.34 -7.02
CA PHE A 141 13.54 11.14 -6.19
C PHE A 141 14.04 9.93 -7.01
N ASN A 142 14.67 8.95 -6.33
CA ASN A 142 15.24 7.75 -6.95
C ASN A 142 14.29 7.06 -7.95
N HIS A 143 13.02 6.86 -7.60
CA HIS A 143 12.04 6.22 -8.49
C HIS A 143 11.71 7.04 -9.73
N GLN A 144 11.83 8.37 -9.66
CA GLN A 144 11.58 9.28 -10.78
C GLN A 144 12.72 9.23 -11.80
N ILE A 145 13.97 9.19 -11.31
CA ILE A 145 15.18 9.01 -12.13
C ILE A 145 15.09 7.67 -12.88
N VAL A 146 14.84 6.56 -12.17
CA VAL A 146 14.67 5.23 -12.77
C VAL A 146 13.54 5.22 -13.80
N ALA A 147 12.43 5.94 -13.56
CA ALA A 147 11.32 5.98 -14.50
C ALA A 147 11.65 6.72 -15.79
N ALA A 148 12.40 7.83 -15.73
CA ALA A 148 12.85 8.55 -16.92
C ALA A 148 13.80 7.68 -17.77
N LEU A 149 14.74 6.98 -17.13
CA LEU A 149 15.68 6.06 -17.79
C LEU A 149 15.00 4.80 -18.35
N PHE A 150 14.00 4.27 -17.65
CA PHE A 150 13.18 3.16 -18.15
C PHE A 150 12.40 3.57 -19.41
N LEU A 151 11.74 4.74 -19.40
CA LEU A 151 11.08 5.31 -20.58
C LEU A 151 12.06 5.54 -21.74
N GLU A 152 13.29 5.96 -21.42
CA GLU A 152 14.36 6.15 -22.40
C GLU A 152 14.70 4.87 -23.17
N TYR A 153 14.74 3.73 -22.47
CA TYR A 153 15.10 2.43 -23.02
C TYR A 153 13.93 1.75 -23.77
N VAL A 154 12.75 1.66 -23.13
CA VAL A 154 11.60 0.95 -23.71
C VAL A 154 10.91 1.76 -24.81
N GLY A 155 10.97 3.09 -24.71
CA GLY A 155 10.37 4.05 -25.64
C GLY A 155 8.88 4.28 -25.43
N SER A 156 8.09 3.21 -25.32
CA SER A 156 6.65 3.24 -25.01
C SER A 156 6.36 2.37 -23.78
N ALA A 157 5.69 2.91 -22.76
CA ALA A 157 5.36 2.19 -21.53
C ALA A 157 4.29 2.90 -20.68
N LEU A 158 3.85 2.21 -19.62
CA LEU A 158 2.88 2.66 -18.64
C LEU A 158 3.54 2.92 -17.26
N ILE A 159 3.59 4.17 -16.81
CA ILE A 159 4.03 4.55 -15.46
C ILE A 159 2.83 4.48 -14.51
N SER A 160 2.74 3.36 -13.81
CA SER A 160 1.69 2.98 -12.85
C SER A 160 2.02 3.45 -11.42
N PHE A 161 2.61 4.64 -11.28
CA PHE A 161 2.96 5.22 -9.98
C PHE A 161 1.73 5.75 -9.24
N GLU A 162 1.67 5.55 -7.92
CA GLU A 162 0.61 6.09 -7.06
C GLU A 162 0.48 7.63 -7.19
N MET A 163 -0.70 8.16 -6.85
CA MET A 163 -0.99 9.59 -6.93
C MET A 163 -0.13 10.39 -5.94
N GLY A 164 0.53 11.44 -6.43
CA GLY A 164 1.50 12.23 -5.68
C GLY A 164 2.97 11.82 -5.84
N LEU A 165 3.29 10.73 -6.55
CA LEU A 165 4.69 10.31 -6.80
C LEU A 165 5.43 11.10 -7.91
N GLY A 166 4.84 12.18 -8.43
CA GLY A 166 5.46 13.03 -9.47
C GLY A 166 5.43 12.43 -10.89
N LYS A 167 4.34 11.78 -11.30
CA LYS A 167 4.18 11.23 -12.67
C LYS A 167 4.38 12.28 -13.77
N THR A 168 3.85 13.49 -13.57
CA THR A 168 4.03 14.61 -14.49
C THR A 168 5.51 14.93 -14.69
N LEU A 169 6.23 15.22 -13.59
CA LEU A 169 7.66 15.50 -13.56
C LEU A 169 8.50 14.39 -14.21
N VAL A 170 8.20 13.10 -13.97
CA VAL A 170 8.84 11.97 -14.67
C VAL A 170 8.70 12.09 -16.19
N SER A 171 7.50 12.41 -16.67
CA SER A 171 7.24 12.50 -18.12
C SER A 171 7.86 13.74 -18.76
N ILE A 172 7.99 14.86 -18.01
CA ILE A 172 8.71 16.06 -18.41
C ILE A 172 10.21 15.78 -18.47
N ALA A 173 10.79 15.22 -17.40
CA ALA A 173 12.22 14.88 -17.32
C ALA A 173 12.65 13.89 -18.42
N PHE A 174 11.82 12.90 -18.74
CA PHE A 174 12.05 12.01 -19.89
C PHE A 174 12.08 12.78 -21.23
N VAL A 175 11.16 13.72 -21.46
CA VAL A 175 11.11 14.52 -22.70
C VAL A 175 12.29 15.49 -22.82
N GLU A 176 12.72 16.10 -21.71
CA GLU A 176 13.90 16.97 -21.70
C GLU A 176 15.19 16.18 -21.89
N MET A 177 15.36 15.05 -21.19
CA MET A 177 16.52 14.16 -21.37
C MET A 177 16.61 13.60 -22.81
N LYS A 178 15.47 13.29 -23.45
CA LYS A 178 15.45 12.85 -24.86
C LYS A 178 15.53 13.98 -25.90
N GLY A 179 15.38 15.24 -25.50
CA GLY A 179 15.50 16.38 -26.42
C GLY A 179 14.47 16.39 -27.55
N PHE A 180 13.22 15.96 -27.32
CA PHE A 180 12.19 15.99 -28.37
C PHE A 180 11.80 17.42 -28.75
N ASP A 181 11.68 17.69 -30.05
CA ASP A 181 11.39 19.02 -30.63
C ASP A 181 9.91 19.41 -30.45
N LYS A 182 9.01 18.44 -30.62
CA LYS A 182 7.55 18.58 -30.47
C LYS A 182 6.98 17.34 -29.76
N VAL A 183 6.22 17.56 -28.69
CA VAL A 183 5.55 16.51 -27.91
C VAL A 183 4.08 16.86 -27.72
N PHE A 184 3.19 15.90 -27.97
CA PHE A 184 1.76 16.07 -27.70
C PHE A 184 1.44 15.49 -26.32
N VAL A 185 0.94 16.32 -25.41
CA VAL A 185 0.45 15.88 -24.09
C VAL A 185 -1.07 15.82 -24.16
N ILE A 186 -1.68 14.74 -23.69
CA ILE A 186 -3.13 14.57 -23.62
C ILE A 186 -3.51 14.33 -22.16
N THR A 187 -4.34 15.20 -21.59
CA THR A 187 -4.76 15.17 -20.18
C THR A 187 -6.30 15.21 -20.07
N PRO A 188 -6.86 14.95 -18.88
CA PRO A 188 -8.17 15.48 -18.49
C PRO A 188 -8.21 17.01 -18.59
N ASN A 189 -9.38 17.60 -18.88
CA ASN A 189 -9.51 19.05 -19.07
C ASN A 189 -9.07 19.88 -17.85
N SER A 190 -9.26 19.34 -16.64
CA SER A 190 -8.82 19.92 -15.37
C SER A 190 -7.30 20.02 -15.23
N LEU A 191 -6.54 19.10 -15.83
CA LEU A 191 -5.09 19.00 -15.62
C LEU A 191 -4.25 19.75 -16.65
N LYS A 192 -4.84 20.32 -17.72
CA LYS A 192 -4.08 21.01 -18.77
C LYS A 192 -3.19 22.15 -18.23
N PHE A 193 -3.76 22.98 -17.35
CA PHE A 193 -3.07 24.13 -16.76
C PHE A 193 -2.08 23.70 -15.67
N ASN A 194 -2.39 22.66 -14.89
CA ASN A 194 -1.42 22.08 -13.95
C ASN A 194 -0.18 21.55 -14.71
N TYR A 195 -0.39 20.78 -15.79
CA TYR A 195 0.70 20.25 -16.60
C TYR A 195 1.53 21.37 -17.26
N PHE A 196 0.89 22.43 -17.76
CA PHE A 196 1.55 23.65 -18.24
C PHE A 196 2.41 24.33 -17.16
N ASN A 197 1.86 24.51 -15.96
CA ASN A 197 2.56 25.09 -14.82
C ASN A 197 3.74 24.21 -14.36
N GLU A 198 3.61 22.89 -14.38
CA GLU A 198 4.72 21.96 -14.10
C GLU A 198 5.83 22.09 -15.16
N ILE A 199 5.51 22.15 -16.46
CA ILE A 199 6.52 22.42 -17.51
C ILE A 199 7.26 23.74 -17.22
N LYS A 200 6.53 24.83 -17.00
CA LYS A 200 7.08 26.19 -16.74
C LYS A 200 7.91 26.26 -15.44
N LYS A 201 7.55 25.45 -14.43
CA LYS A 201 8.27 25.33 -13.16
C LYS A 201 9.58 24.55 -13.30
N PHE A 202 9.57 23.42 -14.01
CA PHE A 202 10.70 22.49 -14.04
C PHE A 202 11.63 22.67 -15.25
N THR A 203 11.22 23.41 -16.27
CA THR A 203 11.95 23.58 -17.56
C THR A 203 11.80 25.00 -18.09
N ASP A 204 12.62 25.39 -19.08
CA ASP A 204 12.42 26.59 -19.90
C ASP A 204 11.72 26.32 -21.24
N SER A 205 11.17 25.11 -21.41
CA SER A 205 10.47 24.70 -22.62
C SER A 205 9.12 25.40 -22.77
N LYS A 206 8.92 26.09 -23.89
CA LYS A 206 7.64 26.71 -24.26
C LYS A 206 6.52 25.67 -24.42
N ALA A 207 5.31 26.01 -24.00
CA ALA A 207 4.14 25.13 -24.03
C ALA A 207 2.88 25.88 -24.52
N TYR A 208 1.95 25.14 -25.14
CA TYR A 208 0.70 25.66 -25.68
C TYR A 208 -0.50 24.82 -25.23
N ILE A 209 -1.56 25.46 -24.71
CA ILE A 209 -2.80 24.79 -24.34
C ILE A 209 -3.82 24.91 -25.48
N ILE A 210 -4.19 23.78 -26.07
CA ILE A 210 -5.21 23.72 -27.13
C ILE A 210 -6.57 24.11 -26.56
N GLY A 211 -7.18 25.12 -27.20
CA GLY A 211 -8.46 25.70 -26.81
C GLY A 211 -8.39 26.77 -25.71
N ASN A 212 -7.19 27.10 -25.20
CA ASN A 212 -6.99 28.34 -24.44
C ASN A 212 -6.88 29.52 -25.43
N LYS A 213 -7.41 30.70 -25.07
CA LYS A 213 -7.22 31.95 -25.81
C LYS A 213 -5.95 32.68 -25.37
N ASN A 214 -5.60 32.60 -24.09
CA ASN A 214 -4.55 33.36 -23.45
C ASN A 214 -3.31 32.46 -23.26
N ASN A 215 -2.70 32.02 -24.37
CA ASN A 215 -1.44 31.28 -24.33
C ASN A 215 -0.25 32.25 -24.36
N GLU A 216 0.80 31.96 -23.58
CA GLU A 216 2.00 32.80 -23.47
C GLU A 216 2.90 32.76 -24.73
N TYR A 217 2.74 31.75 -25.58
CA TYR A 217 3.56 31.47 -26.76
C TYR A 217 2.69 31.00 -27.93
N SER A 218 3.23 31.04 -29.15
CA SER A 218 2.57 30.43 -30.33
C SER A 218 2.64 28.90 -30.31
N ILE A 219 1.83 28.25 -31.15
CA ILE A 219 1.89 26.79 -31.41
C ILE A 219 3.25 26.41 -32.03
N GLU A 220 3.82 27.29 -32.85
CA GLU A 220 5.03 27.07 -33.62
C GLU A 220 6.28 27.09 -32.74
N GLU A 221 6.36 27.99 -31.76
CA GLU A 221 7.45 28.02 -30.78
C GLU A 221 7.33 26.94 -29.69
N SER A 222 6.12 26.44 -29.41
CA SER A 222 5.87 25.60 -28.24
C SER A 222 6.28 24.15 -28.43
N LYS A 223 7.25 23.67 -27.65
CA LYS A 223 7.69 22.26 -27.62
C LYS A 223 6.58 21.32 -27.15
N TYR A 224 5.86 21.70 -26.09
CA TYR A 224 4.74 20.91 -25.57
C TYR A 224 3.40 21.44 -26.08
N ILE A 225 2.61 20.60 -26.75
CA ILE A 225 1.24 20.92 -27.19
C ILE A 225 0.25 20.11 -26.34
N ILE A 226 -0.56 20.79 -25.54
CA ILE A 226 -1.41 20.19 -24.49
C ILE A 226 -2.88 20.12 -24.96
N PHE A 227 -3.40 18.90 -25.06
CA PHE A 227 -4.75 18.56 -25.50
C PHE A 227 -5.61 18.03 -24.34
N ASN A 228 -6.92 18.26 -24.42
CA ASN A 228 -7.92 17.50 -23.66
C ASN A 228 -8.28 16.22 -24.46
N TYR A 229 -8.46 15.08 -23.79
CA TYR A 229 -9.02 13.85 -24.41
C TYR A 229 -10.26 14.07 -25.28
N GLU A 230 -11.14 15.00 -24.89
CA GLU A 230 -12.38 15.32 -25.62
C GLU A 230 -12.13 15.90 -27.02
N PHE A 231 -10.95 16.46 -27.29
CA PHE A 231 -10.52 16.88 -28.64
C PHE A 231 -10.60 15.71 -29.64
N PHE A 232 -10.36 14.48 -29.17
CA PHE A 232 -10.39 13.26 -29.97
C PHE A 232 -11.77 12.57 -29.98
N ASN A 233 -12.78 13.11 -29.27
CA ASN A 233 -14.12 12.55 -29.21
C ASN A 233 -15.02 13.03 -30.36
N LYS A 234 -14.66 12.68 -31.60
CA LYS A 234 -15.45 12.95 -32.82
C LYS A 234 -15.71 11.66 -33.60
N SER A 235 -16.90 11.56 -34.21
CA SER A 235 -17.35 10.36 -34.93
C SER A 235 -16.52 10.06 -36.18
N ASN A 236 -16.02 11.10 -36.86
CA ASN A 236 -15.07 10.99 -37.96
C ASN A 236 -13.67 11.45 -37.52
N SER A 237 -12.66 10.62 -37.76
CA SER A 237 -11.25 10.93 -37.49
C SER A 237 -10.68 12.02 -38.38
N ASP A 238 -11.19 12.14 -39.60
CA ASP A 238 -10.57 13.01 -40.61
C ASP A 238 -10.96 14.49 -40.36
N ASN A 239 -12.07 14.74 -39.65
CA ASN A 239 -12.36 16.04 -39.02
C ASN A 239 -11.31 16.43 -37.96
N ILE A 240 -10.71 15.46 -37.25
CA ILE A 240 -9.64 15.73 -36.28
C ILE A 240 -8.33 16.03 -37.00
N LYS A 241 -8.01 15.31 -38.08
CA LYS A 241 -6.86 15.64 -38.95
C LYS A 241 -6.98 17.05 -39.52
N ASN A 242 -8.13 17.41 -40.10
CA ASN A 242 -8.35 18.74 -40.65
C ASN A 242 -8.21 19.81 -39.55
N LYS A 243 -8.70 19.54 -38.32
CA LYS A 243 -8.50 20.45 -37.19
C LYS A 243 -7.04 20.58 -36.77
N LEU A 244 -6.25 19.50 -36.79
CA LEU A 244 -4.80 19.54 -36.52
C LEU A 244 -4.06 20.30 -37.64
N LYS A 245 -4.38 20.05 -38.92
CA LYS A 245 -3.83 20.76 -40.08
C LYS A 245 -4.09 22.26 -40.01
N ASN A 246 -5.31 22.67 -39.67
CA ASN A 246 -5.69 24.08 -39.47
C ASN A 246 -5.01 24.74 -38.25
N LEU A 247 -4.27 23.97 -37.43
CA LEU A 247 -3.47 24.44 -36.30
C LEU A 247 -1.95 24.33 -36.58
N GLY A 248 -1.54 24.04 -37.82
CA GLY A 248 -0.13 23.82 -38.18
C GLY A 248 0.44 22.45 -37.75
N LEU A 249 -0.40 21.53 -37.29
CA LEU A 249 -0.01 20.25 -36.67
C LEU A 249 -0.23 19.04 -37.59
N ASP A 250 -0.01 19.18 -38.91
CA ASP A 250 -0.16 18.09 -39.91
C ASP A 250 1.07 17.17 -39.96
N PHE A 251 1.55 16.73 -38.80
CA PHE A 251 2.71 15.85 -38.65
C PHE A 251 2.49 14.79 -37.56
N ILE A 252 3.38 13.79 -37.51
CA ILE A 252 3.38 12.74 -36.49
C ILE A 252 4.44 13.12 -35.45
N PRO A 253 4.08 13.41 -34.18
CA PRO A 253 5.05 13.74 -33.15
C PRO A 253 5.90 12.51 -32.79
N LYS A 254 7.18 12.71 -32.44
CA LYS A 254 8.07 11.63 -31.96
C LYS A 254 7.55 11.02 -30.65
N CYS A 255 6.96 11.86 -29.78
CA CYS A 255 6.40 11.46 -28.50
C CYS A 255 4.95 11.94 -28.29
N VAL A 256 4.11 11.08 -27.71
CA VAL A 256 2.81 11.41 -27.13
C VAL A 256 2.75 10.96 -25.68
N ILE A 257 2.30 11.85 -24.80
CA ILE A 257 2.07 11.60 -23.38
C ILE A 257 0.56 11.55 -23.13
N CYS A 258 0.11 10.57 -22.34
CA CYS A 258 -1.27 10.38 -21.93
C CYS A 258 -1.34 10.38 -20.40
N ASP A 259 -1.65 11.53 -19.82
CA ASP A 259 -1.84 11.66 -18.39
C ASP A 259 -3.25 11.25 -17.96
N GLU A 260 -3.34 10.58 -16.81
CA GLU A 260 -4.48 9.75 -16.39
C GLU A 260 -5.08 8.92 -17.54
N SER A 261 -4.20 8.10 -18.15
CA SER A 261 -4.45 7.24 -19.31
C SER A 261 -5.62 6.26 -19.15
N HIS A 262 -6.13 6.07 -17.93
CA HIS A 262 -7.37 5.32 -17.68
C HIS A 262 -8.56 5.86 -18.51
N LYS A 263 -8.52 7.12 -18.95
CA LYS A 263 -9.50 7.73 -19.88
C LYS A 263 -9.61 6.99 -21.22
N LEU A 264 -8.58 6.25 -21.63
CA LEU A 264 -8.56 5.47 -22.88
C LEU A 264 -9.12 4.04 -22.75
N LYS A 265 -9.54 3.61 -21.54
CA LYS A 265 -9.90 2.20 -21.23
C LYS A 265 -11.01 1.58 -22.09
N ASN A 266 -11.93 2.38 -22.62
CA ASN A 266 -13.05 1.88 -23.41
C ASN A 266 -12.69 1.72 -24.90
N SER A 267 -12.42 0.48 -25.32
CA SER A 267 -12.09 0.15 -26.71
C SER A 267 -13.19 0.46 -27.75
N LYS A 268 -14.44 0.69 -27.33
CA LYS A 268 -15.55 1.11 -28.22
C LYS A 268 -15.61 2.64 -28.40
N SER A 269 -14.96 3.43 -27.55
CA SER A 269 -15.04 4.91 -27.57
C SER A 269 -14.42 5.53 -28.83
N ASN A 270 -14.96 6.68 -29.26
CA ASN A 270 -14.41 7.44 -30.39
C ASN A 270 -13.02 7.99 -30.03
N THR A 271 -12.82 8.48 -28.81
CA THR A 271 -11.52 8.89 -28.27
C THR A 271 -10.43 7.83 -28.47
N TYR A 272 -10.66 6.58 -28.04
CA TYR A 272 -9.67 5.51 -28.22
C TYR A 272 -9.47 5.13 -29.70
N LYS A 273 -10.55 5.01 -30.48
CA LYS A 273 -10.48 4.72 -31.94
C LYS A 273 -9.62 5.75 -32.67
N ASN A 274 -9.85 7.04 -32.40
CA ASN A 274 -9.14 8.14 -33.03
C ASN A 274 -7.69 8.23 -32.54
N PHE A 275 -7.45 8.12 -31.22
CA PHE A 275 -6.09 8.02 -30.66
C PHE A 275 -5.29 6.90 -31.35
N LYS A 276 -5.85 5.70 -31.43
CA LYS A 276 -5.22 4.54 -32.07
C LYS A 276 -5.02 4.70 -33.60
N LYS A 277 -5.87 5.46 -34.30
CA LYS A 277 -5.73 5.74 -35.74
C LYS A 277 -4.65 6.80 -36.00
N LEU A 278 -4.64 7.88 -35.23
CA LEU A 278 -3.73 9.02 -35.38
C LEU A 278 -2.31 8.65 -34.90
N PHE A 279 -2.18 8.22 -33.64
CA PHE A 279 -0.88 7.97 -33.01
C PHE A 279 -0.34 6.55 -33.26
N LYS A 280 -0.84 5.86 -34.30
CA LYS A 280 -0.40 4.50 -34.66
C LYS A 280 1.11 4.42 -34.85
N LYS A 281 1.67 5.40 -35.58
CA LYS A 281 3.08 5.50 -36.01
C LYS A 281 4.00 6.22 -35.01
N VAL A 282 3.49 6.76 -33.90
CA VAL A 282 4.33 7.44 -32.90
C VAL A 282 5.28 6.44 -32.24
N GLU A 283 6.54 6.82 -32.10
CA GLU A 283 7.62 5.99 -31.53
C GLU A 283 7.51 5.88 -30.01
N HIS A 284 7.32 7.03 -29.34
CA HIS A 284 7.27 7.12 -27.89
C HIS A 284 5.85 7.40 -27.38
N LYS A 285 5.24 6.43 -26.71
CA LYS A 285 3.89 6.54 -26.14
C LYS A 285 3.95 6.31 -24.63
N VAL A 286 3.93 7.40 -23.88
CA VAL A 286 4.02 7.39 -22.42
C VAL A 286 2.61 7.46 -21.85
N PHE A 287 2.22 6.45 -21.10
CA PHE A 287 0.93 6.40 -20.40
C PHE A 287 1.16 6.57 -18.90
N LEU A 288 0.45 7.49 -18.25
CA LEU A 288 0.57 7.77 -16.82
C LEU A 288 -0.79 7.49 -16.16
N SER A 289 -0.84 6.74 -15.07
CA SER A 289 -2.06 6.61 -14.26
C SER A 289 -1.76 6.10 -12.85
N GLY A 290 -2.45 6.64 -11.84
CA GLY A 290 -2.45 6.05 -10.49
C GLY A 290 -3.21 4.71 -10.42
N THR A 291 -4.24 4.57 -11.26
CA THR A 291 -5.17 3.43 -11.30
C THR A 291 -5.23 2.89 -12.73
N PRO A 292 -4.24 2.11 -13.19
CA PRO A 292 -4.16 1.67 -14.58
C PRO A 292 -5.33 0.76 -15.02
N ALA A 293 -5.92 0.03 -14.08
CA ALA A 293 -7.20 -0.67 -14.22
C ALA A 293 -8.12 -0.28 -13.04
N PRO A 294 -8.93 0.80 -13.16
CA PRO A 294 -9.74 1.29 -12.04
C PRO A 294 -10.81 0.30 -11.58
N ASN A 295 -11.37 -0.50 -12.49
CA ASN A 295 -12.52 -1.37 -12.21
C ASN A 295 -12.26 -2.85 -12.56
N ARG A 296 -11.58 -3.15 -13.68
CA ARG A 296 -11.37 -4.53 -14.18
C ARG A 296 -10.04 -4.68 -14.92
N ILE A 297 -9.34 -5.80 -14.74
CA ILE A 297 -8.03 -6.09 -15.35
C ILE A 297 -8.06 -5.99 -16.89
N TYR A 298 -9.19 -6.36 -17.52
CA TYR A 298 -9.35 -6.26 -18.97
C TYR A 298 -9.27 -4.82 -19.53
N GLU A 299 -9.39 -3.80 -18.69
CA GLU A 299 -9.26 -2.39 -19.04
C GLU A 299 -7.82 -2.04 -19.48
N LEU A 300 -6.81 -2.81 -19.03
CA LEU A 300 -5.41 -2.65 -19.44
C LEU A 300 -5.19 -2.88 -20.94
N TYR A 301 -6.03 -3.71 -21.58
CA TYR A 301 -5.83 -4.12 -22.98
C TYR A 301 -5.67 -2.94 -23.94
N THR A 302 -6.41 -1.84 -23.75
CA THR A 302 -6.30 -0.67 -24.63
C THR A 302 -4.92 -0.03 -24.56
N THR A 303 -4.37 0.13 -23.36
CA THR A 303 -3.05 0.73 -23.12
C THR A 303 -1.94 -0.19 -23.61
N LEU A 304 -2.01 -1.47 -23.25
CA LEU A 304 -1.04 -2.49 -23.65
C LEU A 304 -1.00 -2.68 -25.18
N ASN A 305 -2.15 -2.64 -25.85
CA ASN A 305 -2.23 -2.69 -27.31
C ASN A 305 -1.67 -1.44 -28.01
N GLN A 306 -1.47 -0.32 -27.31
CA GLN A 306 -0.75 0.84 -27.85
C GLN A 306 0.76 0.79 -27.61
N ILE A 307 1.18 0.21 -26.48
CA ILE A 307 2.58 -0.03 -26.12
C ILE A 307 3.20 -1.13 -26.98
N SER A 308 2.61 -2.33 -27.00
CA SER A 308 3.09 -3.49 -27.76
C SER A 308 1.96 -4.10 -28.61
N PRO A 309 1.67 -3.50 -29.79
CA PRO A 309 0.56 -3.94 -30.66
C PRO A 309 0.80 -5.30 -31.33
N ILE A 310 2.04 -5.79 -31.37
CA ILE A 310 2.39 -7.09 -31.98
C ILE A 310 2.05 -8.23 -31.01
N GLU A 311 2.32 -8.03 -29.72
CA GLU A 311 2.10 -9.01 -28.67
C GLU A 311 0.65 -8.99 -28.17
N PHE A 312 0.13 -7.82 -27.80
CA PHE A 312 -1.27 -7.65 -27.39
C PHE A 312 -2.20 -7.45 -28.59
N ALA A 313 -2.01 -8.24 -29.66
CA ALA A 313 -2.57 -7.96 -30.98
C ALA A 313 -4.11 -8.06 -31.11
N THR A 314 -4.78 -8.88 -30.29
CA THR A 314 -6.24 -9.06 -30.38
C THR A 314 -6.92 -9.02 -29.01
N LYS A 315 -8.01 -8.24 -28.93
CA LYS A 315 -8.85 -8.14 -27.73
C LYS A 315 -9.40 -9.49 -27.31
N LYS A 316 -9.87 -10.28 -28.29
CA LYS A 316 -10.44 -11.61 -28.07
C LYS A 316 -9.47 -12.53 -27.32
N HIS A 317 -8.23 -12.68 -27.80
CA HIS A 317 -7.23 -13.49 -27.10
C HIS A 317 -6.90 -12.96 -25.69
N PHE A 318 -6.78 -11.65 -25.50
CA PHE A 318 -6.50 -11.08 -24.17
C PHE A 318 -7.62 -11.40 -23.16
N PHE A 319 -8.88 -11.25 -23.59
CA PHE A 319 -10.06 -11.47 -22.77
C PHE A 319 -10.24 -12.97 -22.45
N GLU A 320 -10.09 -13.85 -23.44
CA GLU A 320 -10.24 -15.30 -23.27
C GLU A 320 -9.09 -15.93 -22.48
N TYR A 321 -7.84 -15.60 -22.79
CA TYR A 321 -6.66 -16.30 -22.26
C TYR A 321 -6.17 -15.71 -20.93
N TYR A 322 -5.97 -14.39 -20.84
CA TYR A 322 -5.48 -13.76 -19.61
C TYR A 322 -6.61 -13.48 -18.61
N CYS A 323 -7.79 -13.07 -19.08
CA CYS A 323 -8.91 -12.70 -18.20
C CYS A 323 -9.96 -13.79 -17.99
N GLY A 324 -9.83 -14.97 -18.60
CA GLY A 324 -10.77 -16.10 -18.41
C GLY A 324 -12.19 -15.86 -18.95
N MET A 325 -12.39 -14.85 -19.80
CA MET A 325 -13.72 -14.40 -20.20
C MET A 325 -14.24 -15.14 -21.44
N VAL A 326 -15.55 -15.40 -21.47
CA VAL A 326 -16.26 -15.93 -22.64
C VAL A 326 -17.17 -14.82 -23.19
N PHE A 327 -17.37 -14.79 -24.51
CA PHE A 327 -18.31 -13.85 -25.13
C PHE A 327 -19.72 -14.46 -25.17
N ASN A 328 -20.65 -13.85 -24.44
CA ASN A 328 -22.06 -14.21 -24.48
C ASN A 328 -22.71 -13.60 -25.73
N THR A 329 -23.20 -14.46 -26.62
CA THR A 329 -23.79 -14.05 -27.91
C THR A 329 -25.21 -13.51 -27.80
N GLU A 330 -25.95 -13.84 -26.73
CA GLU A 330 -27.32 -13.39 -26.49
C GLU A 330 -27.32 -11.98 -25.88
N LEU A 331 -26.49 -11.77 -24.85
CA LEU A 331 -26.36 -10.49 -24.15
C LEU A 331 -25.33 -9.54 -24.80
N MET A 332 -24.56 -10.00 -25.80
CA MET A 332 -23.47 -9.26 -26.48
C MET A 332 -22.37 -8.75 -25.52
N THR A 333 -22.21 -9.45 -24.39
CA THR A 333 -21.33 -9.15 -23.24
C THR A 333 -20.11 -10.07 -23.21
N TRP A 334 -19.15 -9.74 -22.35
CA TRP A 334 -18.06 -10.63 -21.96
C TRP A 334 -18.24 -10.99 -20.49
N GLU A 335 -18.33 -12.28 -20.20
CA GLU A 335 -18.62 -12.83 -18.87
C GLU A 335 -17.46 -13.69 -18.36
N THR A 336 -17.22 -13.68 -17.05
CA THR A 336 -16.06 -14.32 -16.44
C THR A 336 -16.34 -15.80 -16.08
N ASN A 337 -16.14 -16.71 -17.04
CA ASN A 337 -16.57 -18.11 -16.93
C ASN A 337 -15.42 -19.14 -16.81
N ASN A 338 -14.16 -18.76 -17.02
CA ASN A 338 -12.98 -19.61 -16.86
C ASN A 338 -11.97 -19.02 -15.86
N LEU A 339 -11.03 -19.85 -15.38
CA LEU A 339 -9.91 -19.38 -14.55
C LEU A 339 -8.98 -18.44 -15.35
N PRO A 340 -8.66 -17.23 -14.84
CA PRO A 340 -7.79 -16.28 -15.52
C PRO A 340 -6.31 -16.60 -15.31
N LYS A 341 -5.47 -16.40 -16.34
CA LYS A 341 -4.00 -16.55 -16.28
C LYS A 341 -3.33 -15.23 -15.88
N LEU A 342 -3.56 -14.80 -14.64
CA LEU A 342 -3.06 -13.50 -14.16
C LEU A 342 -1.53 -13.49 -13.97
N ASP A 343 -0.94 -14.58 -13.46
CA ASP A 343 0.50 -14.68 -13.17
C ASP A 343 1.35 -14.56 -14.46
N GLU A 344 0.89 -15.19 -15.54
CA GLU A 344 1.48 -15.04 -16.88
C GLU A 344 1.38 -13.59 -17.38
N LEU A 345 0.28 -12.91 -17.08
CA LEU A 345 0.09 -11.49 -17.41
C LEU A 345 1.01 -10.61 -16.55
N TYR A 346 1.14 -10.84 -15.24
CA TYR A 346 1.96 -10.03 -14.34
C TYR A 346 3.44 -10.07 -14.68
N ASN A 347 4.00 -11.26 -14.89
CA ASN A 347 5.38 -11.42 -15.35
C ASN A 347 5.61 -10.66 -16.67
N LYS A 348 4.66 -10.77 -17.60
CA LYS A 348 4.69 -10.12 -18.93
C LYS A 348 4.48 -8.59 -18.88
N LEU A 349 3.78 -8.07 -17.88
CA LEU A 349 3.61 -6.63 -17.66
C LEU A 349 4.91 -5.95 -17.22
N SER A 350 5.82 -6.67 -16.56
CA SER A 350 7.00 -6.10 -15.90
C SER A 350 7.96 -5.33 -16.83
N ALA A 351 8.03 -5.71 -18.12
CA ALA A 351 8.80 -5.04 -19.17
C ALA A 351 8.11 -3.79 -19.77
N TYR A 352 6.78 -3.65 -19.57
CA TYR A 352 5.96 -2.59 -20.17
C TYR A 352 5.40 -1.59 -19.15
N THR A 353 5.51 -1.87 -17.85
CA THR A 353 5.07 -0.96 -16.79
C THR A 353 6.12 -0.78 -15.71
N TYR A 354 6.18 0.43 -15.15
CA TYR A 354 6.83 0.68 -13.88
C TYR A 354 5.79 1.16 -12.88
N ARG A 355 5.55 0.34 -11.84
CA ARG A 355 4.65 0.59 -10.73
C ARG A 355 5.50 0.90 -9.50
N LYS A 356 5.09 1.90 -8.73
CA LYS A 356 5.57 2.18 -7.37
C LYS A 356 4.39 2.61 -6.50
N ARG A 357 4.30 2.07 -5.29
CA ARG A 357 3.39 2.53 -4.21
C ARG A 357 4.06 3.63 -3.40
N LYS A 358 3.30 4.47 -2.70
CA LYS A 358 3.85 5.50 -1.80
C LYS A 358 4.76 4.90 -0.73
N GLU A 359 4.33 3.79 -0.13
CA GLU A 359 5.06 3.03 0.90
C GLU A 359 6.41 2.45 0.41
N GLU A 360 6.65 2.39 -0.91
CA GLU A 360 7.87 1.81 -1.49
C GLU A 360 8.98 2.84 -1.76
N VAL A 361 8.67 4.15 -1.72
CA VAL A 361 9.57 5.19 -2.25
C VAL A 361 9.62 6.53 -1.48
N LEU A 362 8.75 6.75 -0.48
CA LEU A 362 8.65 8.02 0.27
C LEU A 362 8.26 7.75 1.75
N ASP A 363 8.72 8.56 2.72
CA ASP A 363 8.29 8.54 4.14
C ASP A 363 7.58 9.85 4.60
N LEU A 364 6.62 9.75 5.53
CA LEU A 364 5.23 10.19 5.29
C LEU A 364 4.49 10.83 6.54
N PRO A 365 3.30 11.50 6.39
CA PRO A 365 2.26 11.59 7.46
C PRO A 365 0.78 11.34 7.02
N ASP A 366 -0.06 10.61 7.78
CA ASP A 366 -1.37 10.06 7.29
C ASP A 366 -2.68 10.88 7.50
N LYS A 367 -3.77 10.18 7.85
CA LYS A 367 -5.13 10.25 7.32
C LYS A 367 -6.07 9.48 8.27
N ILE A 368 -7.31 9.94 8.49
CA ILE A 368 -8.18 9.38 9.53
C ILE A 368 -9.64 9.27 9.06
N TYR A 369 -10.14 8.06 8.78
CA TYR A 369 -11.58 7.82 8.52
C TYR A 369 -12.42 8.03 9.79
N GLN A 370 -13.17 9.13 9.83
CA GLN A 370 -14.20 9.40 10.83
C GLN A 370 -15.58 9.38 10.16
N LYS A 371 -16.23 8.21 10.07
CA LYS A 371 -17.64 8.22 9.68
C LYS A 371 -18.50 8.88 10.77
N ILE A 372 -19.31 9.87 10.41
CA ILE A 372 -20.34 10.47 11.27
C ILE A 372 -21.61 9.65 11.05
N PHE A 373 -22.20 9.12 12.11
CA PHE A 373 -23.53 8.51 12.01
C PHE A 373 -24.57 9.60 12.25
N ILE A 374 -25.58 9.64 11.39
CA ILE A 374 -26.71 10.56 11.49
C ILE A 374 -27.97 9.69 11.51
N GLU A 375 -28.85 9.94 12.47
CA GLU A 375 -30.15 9.30 12.56
C GLU A 375 -31.16 10.17 11.80
N MET A 376 -32.06 9.55 11.04
CA MET A 376 -33.19 10.25 10.42
C MET A 376 -34.32 10.40 11.44
N ASP A 377 -35.04 11.50 11.39
CA ASP A 377 -36.31 11.60 12.10
C ASP A 377 -37.36 10.64 11.51
N LYS A 378 -38.49 10.48 12.21
CA LYS A 378 -39.52 9.52 11.79
C LYS A 378 -40.09 9.85 10.41
N ASN A 379 -40.30 11.12 10.09
CA ASN A 379 -40.89 11.55 8.82
C ASN A 379 -39.89 11.33 7.67
N GLN A 380 -38.62 11.70 7.87
CA GLN A 380 -37.53 11.40 6.93
C GLN A 380 -37.38 9.90 6.67
N LEU A 381 -37.48 9.08 7.73
CA LEU A 381 -37.36 7.63 7.64
C LEU A 381 -38.57 6.99 6.93
N ASP A 382 -39.79 7.49 7.15
CA ASP A 382 -41.00 6.97 6.50
C ASP A 382 -41.08 7.44 5.03
N GLU A 383 -40.67 8.68 4.72
CA GLU A 383 -40.48 9.15 3.34
C GLU A 383 -39.40 8.33 2.60
N TYR A 384 -38.25 8.07 3.24
CA TYR A 384 -37.21 7.19 2.68
C TYR A 384 -37.74 5.78 2.37
N LYS A 385 -38.62 5.21 3.22
CA LYS A 385 -39.23 3.89 2.99
C LYS A 385 -40.18 3.90 1.80
N GLU A 386 -41.04 4.91 1.66
CA GLU A 386 -41.95 5.00 0.51
C GLU A 386 -41.15 5.25 -0.79
N ILE A 387 -40.07 6.04 -0.75
CA ILE A 387 -39.12 6.13 -1.87
C ILE A 387 -38.52 4.74 -2.15
N GLU A 388 -37.95 4.03 -1.17
CA GLU A 388 -37.32 2.70 -1.37
C GLU A 388 -38.32 1.66 -1.90
N LYS A 389 -39.58 1.71 -1.45
CA LYS A 389 -40.67 0.84 -1.89
C LYS A 389 -41.11 1.15 -3.32
N GLY A 390 -41.43 2.40 -3.66
CA GLY A 390 -41.78 2.78 -5.03
C GLY A 390 -40.63 2.52 -6.03
N VAL A 391 -39.39 2.75 -5.61
CA VAL A 391 -38.15 2.36 -6.31
C VAL A 391 -38.10 0.86 -6.61
N VAL A 392 -38.52 0.03 -5.66
CA VAL A 392 -38.54 -1.42 -5.81
C VAL A 392 -39.72 -1.90 -6.66
N GLU A 393 -40.88 -1.27 -6.54
CA GLU A 393 -42.06 -1.53 -7.36
C GLU A 393 -41.81 -1.15 -8.84
N GLU A 394 -41.15 -0.01 -9.13
CA GLU A 394 -40.63 0.31 -10.47
C GLU A 394 -39.67 -0.78 -11.01
N ILE A 395 -38.84 -1.36 -10.15
CA ILE A 395 -37.82 -2.39 -10.49
C ILE A 395 -38.41 -3.81 -10.69
N ILE A 396 -39.62 -4.07 -10.20
CA ILE A 396 -40.30 -5.38 -10.25
C ILE A 396 -41.46 -5.39 -11.24
N PHE A 397 -42.32 -4.37 -11.19
CA PHE A 397 -43.57 -4.28 -11.96
C PHE A 397 -43.50 -3.29 -13.14
N GLY A 398 -42.37 -2.61 -13.33
CA GLY A 398 -42.12 -1.77 -14.51
C GLY A 398 -42.26 -2.57 -15.82
N ASN A 399 -43.29 -2.26 -16.59
CA ASN A 399 -43.74 -3.10 -17.71
C ASN A 399 -42.67 -3.29 -18.80
N ILE A 400 -42.67 -4.49 -19.40
CA ILE A 400 -41.62 -5.04 -20.28
C ILE A 400 -41.55 -4.36 -21.67
N HIS A 401 -42.40 -3.37 -21.95
CA HIS A 401 -42.54 -2.77 -23.29
C HIS A 401 -42.03 -1.32 -23.37
N GLN A 402 -40.88 -1.16 -24.04
CA GLN A 402 -40.39 0.08 -24.65
C GLN A 402 -40.18 1.33 -23.76
N THR A 403 -39.61 1.19 -22.55
CA THR A 403 -38.57 2.14 -22.11
C THR A 403 -37.69 1.53 -21.02
N GLN A 404 -36.36 1.60 -21.19
CA GLN A 404 -35.43 1.07 -20.19
C GLN A 404 -35.28 2.06 -19.01
N LEU A 405 -36.18 1.97 -18.02
CA LEU A 405 -35.98 2.60 -16.71
C LEU A 405 -34.73 2.01 -16.07
N ASN A 406 -33.65 2.78 -16.12
CA ASN A 406 -32.31 2.33 -15.76
C ASN A 406 -32.19 2.20 -14.22
N PRO A 407 -31.82 1.03 -13.67
CA PRO A 407 -31.60 0.86 -12.23
C PRO A 407 -30.55 1.81 -11.63
N LEU A 408 -29.67 2.42 -12.44
CA LEU A 408 -28.83 3.55 -12.04
C LEU A 408 -29.65 4.74 -11.57
N THR A 409 -30.66 5.17 -12.33
CA THR A 409 -31.55 6.31 -12.01
C THR A 409 -32.24 6.09 -10.67
N VAL A 410 -32.70 4.86 -10.46
CA VAL A 410 -33.41 4.41 -9.26
C VAL A 410 -32.52 4.47 -8.02
N LEU A 411 -31.27 3.99 -8.11
CA LEU A 411 -30.26 4.10 -7.04
C LEU A 411 -29.70 5.52 -6.85
N ILE A 412 -29.77 6.37 -7.87
CA ILE A 412 -29.42 7.78 -7.78
C ILE A 412 -30.47 8.55 -6.97
N ARG A 413 -31.78 8.33 -7.20
CA ARG A 413 -32.87 8.95 -6.41
C ARG A 413 -32.69 8.75 -4.90
N LEU A 414 -32.49 7.50 -4.45
CA LEU A 414 -32.25 7.18 -3.04
C LEU A 414 -31.01 7.89 -2.47
N ARG A 415 -29.92 7.98 -3.25
CA ARG A 415 -28.68 8.63 -2.81
C ARG A 415 -28.75 10.17 -2.86
N GLN A 416 -29.55 10.75 -3.76
CA GLN A 416 -29.86 12.19 -3.74
C GLN A 416 -30.65 12.54 -2.47
N TYR A 417 -31.63 11.72 -2.11
CA TYR A 417 -32.39 11.88 -0.87
C TYR A 417 -31.48 11.80 0.37
N THR A 418 -30.69 10.73 0.51
CA THR A 418 -29.78 10.61 1.67
C THR A 418 -28.77 11.76 1.71
N ALA A 419 -28.19 12.13 0.56
CA ALA A 419 -27.25 13.25 0.48
C ALA A 419 -27.89 14.57 0.95
N LYS A 420 -29.11 14.89 0.51
CA LYS A 420 -29.81 16.12 0.90
C LYS A 420 -30.11 16.18 2.41
N GLN A 421 -30.61 15.09 3.00
CA GLN A 421 -30.92 15.08 4.44
C GLN A 421 -29.66 15.23 5.34
N LYS A 422 -28.46 14.98 4.81
CA LYS A 422 -27.20 15.20 5.52
C LYS A 422 -26.74 16.67 5.53
N ILE A 423 -27.22 17.52 4.62
CA ILE A 423 -26.64 18.86 4.39
C ILE A 423 -26.78 19.78 5.61
N LYS A 424 -27.93 19.80 6.29
CA LYS A 424 -28.12 20.61 7.50
C LYS A 424 -27.12 20.24 8.60
N MET A 425 -27.02 18.96 8.94
CA MET A 425 -26.09 18.45 9.97
C MET A 425 -24.62 18.62 9.56
N VAL A 426 -24.30 18.58 8.26
CA VAL A 426 -22.94 18.88 7.77
C VAL A 426 -22.65 20.38 7.90
N ALA A 427 -23.59 21.27 7.59
CA ALA A 427 -23.41 22.72 7.74
C ALA A 427 -23.18 23.10 9.23
N GLU A 428 -23.99 22.58 10.15
CA GLU A 428 -23.81 22.76 11.62
C GLU A 428 -22.45 22.26 12.14
N LEU A 429 -21.78 21.36 11.43
CA LEU A 429 -20.43 20.87 11.73
C LEU A 429 -19.34 21.66 11.02
N LEU A 430 -19.60 22.22 9.84
CA LEU A 430 -18.65 23.09 9.12
C LEU A 430 -18.53 24.45 9.81
N GLU A 431 -19.64 25.00 10.27
CA GLU A 431 -19.71 26.28 11.01
C GLU A 431 -18.74 26.28 12.21
N ARG A 432 -18.86 25.30 13.10
CA ARG A 432 -18.00 25.15 14.30
C ARG A 432 -16.53 24.92 13.98
N LEU A 433 -16.22 24.32 12.83
CA LEU A 433 -14.83 24.08 12.41
C LEU A 433 -14.21 25.30 11.69
N VAL A 434 -15.04 26.16 11.10
CA VAL A 434 -14.64 27.47 10.60
C VAL A 434 -14.41 28.45 11.75
N GLU A 435 -15.16 28.35 12.85
CA GLU A 435 -14.90 29.10 14.09
C GLU A 435 -13.53 28.74 14.72
N GLU A 436 -13.00 27.54 14.46
CA GLU A 436 -11.63 27.12 14.80
C GLU A 436 -10.55 27.65 13.81
N ASP A 437 -10.91 28.59 12.93
CA ASP A 437 -10.12 29.21 11.84
C ASP A 437 -9.62 28.24 10.73
N GLU A 438 -10.04 26.98 10.75
CA GLU A 438 -9.49 25.96 9.86
C GLU A 438 -9.95 26.08 8.39
N LYS A 439 -9.08 25.62 7.48
CA LYS A 439 -9.44 25.41 6.06
C LYS A 439 -9.93 23.98 5.83
N ILE A 440 -11.12 23.83 5.28
CA ILE A 440 -11.84 22.55 5.12
C ILE A 440 -12.15 22.28 3.64
N VAL A 441 -11.97 21.04 3.20
CA VAL A 441 -12.37 20.57 1.86
C VAL A 441 -13.65 19.75 1.95
N VAL A 442 -14.74 20.22 1.35
CA VAL A 442 -16.01 19.50 1.27
C VAL A 442 -16.15 18.90 -0.12
N ILE A 443 -16.49 17.61 -0.18
CA ILE A 443 -16.58 16.82 -1.41
C ILE A 443 -17.92 16.09 -1.49
N ASP A 444 -18.60 16.24 -2.62
CA ASP A 444 -19.85 15.51 -2.93
C ASP A 444 -19.89 14.99 -4.37
N MET A 445 -20.68 13.94 -4.60
CA MET A 445 -21.11 13.48 -5.91
C MET A 445 -22.15 14.42 -6.54
N PHE A 446 -23.01 15.03 -5.72
CA PHE A 446 -24.08 15.93 -6.15
C PHE A 446 -23.65 17.38 -5.97
N LYS A 447 -23.63 18.15 -7.05
CA LYS A 447 -23.14 19.54 -7.04
C LYS A 447 -24.15 20.50 -6.41
N GLU A 448 -25.43 20.14 -6.44
CA GLU A 448 -26.56 20.87 -5.89
C GLU A 448 -26.36 21.11 -4.39
N ASN A 449 -25.88 20.09 -3.68
CA ASN A 449 -25.53 20.14 -2.25
C ASN A 449 -24.38 21.12 -1.96
N LEU A 450 -23.38 21.18 -2.84
CA LEU A 450 -22.28 22.13 -2.72
C LEU A 450 -22.76 23.58 -2.91
N TYR A 451 -23.73 23.81 -3.80
CA TYR A 451 -24.39 25.10 -3.93
C TYR A 451 -25.32 25.44 -2.75
N GLU A 452 -25.98 24.46 -2.13
CA GLU A 452 -26.72 24.68 -0.87
C GLU A 452 -25.77 25.09 0.27
N ILE A 453 -24.62 24.42 0.43
CA ILE A 453 -23.58 24.83 1.41
C ILE A 453 -23.00 26.21 1.08
N ASN A 454 -22.73 26.54 -0.20
CA ASN A 454 -22.23 27.87 -0.58
C ASN A 454 -23.24 28.99 -0.32
N LYS A 455 -24.55 28.71 -0.26
CA LYS A 455 -25.56 29.71 0.15
C LYS A 455 -25.55 29.99 1.65
N LEU A 456 -25.12 29.03 2.46
CA LEU A 456 -24.99 29.19 3.92
C LEU A 456 -23.69 29.91 4.30
N PHE A 457 -22.61 29.71 3.54
CA PHE A 457 -21.29 30.29 3.82
C PHE A 457 -20.72 31.17 2.67
N PRO A 458 -21.48 32.12 2.09
CA PRO A 458 -21.18 32.72 0.79
C PRO A 458 -19.92 33.60 0.73
N THR A 459 -19.45 34.11 1.87
CA THR A 459 -18.26 34.98 1.98
C THR A 459 -16.95 34.21 2.11
N ILE A 460 -17.00 32.99 2.64
CA ILE A 460 -15.83 32.18 3.03
C ILE A 460 -15.71 30.85 2.26
N SER A 461 -16.61 30.62 1.30
CA SER A 461 -16.68 29.38 0.52
C SER A 461 -16.66 29.61 -0.99
N ALA A 462 -16.19 28.61 -1.74
CA ALA A 462 -16.20 28.65 -3.20
C ALA A 462 -16.47 27.26 -3.80
N VAL A 463 -17.40 27.20 -4.75
CA VAL A 463 -17.74 25.98 -5.51
C VAL A 463 -16.72 25.69 -6.60
N HIS A 464 -16.15 24.48 -6.57
CA HIS A 464 -15.23 23.95 -7.58
C HIS A 464 -15.86 22.71 -8.24
N THR A 465 -16.69 22.92 -9.26
CA THR A 465 -17.41 21.84 -9.96
C THR A 465 -17.20 21.90 -11.49
N GLY A 466 -17.93 21.08 -12.26
CA GLY A 466 -17.89 21.13 -13.72
C GLY A 466 -18.46 22.42 -14.32
N ASP A 467 -19.21 23.21 -13.54
CA ASP A 467 -19.89 24.42 -14.02
C ASP A 467 -18.96 25.63 -14.08
N GLN A 468 -17.97 25.72 -13.19
CA GLN A 468 -16.99 26.81 -13.13
C GLN A 468 -15.93 26.65 -14.23
N SER A 469 -15.50 27.79 -14.80
CA SER A 469 -14.44 27.83 -15.81
C SER A 469 -13.12 27.28 -15.27
N VAL A 470 -12.20 26.92 -16.17
CA VAL A 470 -10.91 26.36 -15.75
C VAL A 470 -10.04 27.44 -15.09
N GLU A 471 -10.18 28.69 -15.50
CA GLU A 471 -9.52 29.85 -14.91
C GLU A 471 -10.06 30.19 -13.51
N GLU A 472 -11.40 30.20 -13.34
CA GLU A 472 -12.04 30.32 -12.02
C GLU A 472 -11.57 29.23 -11.06
N ARG A 473 -11.58 27.96 -11.50
CA ARG A 473 -11.20 26.83 -10.64
C ARG A 473 -9.74 26.85 -10.22
N ASN A 474 -8.83 27.24 -11.11
CA ASN A 474 -7.43 27.46 -10.74
C ASN A 474 -7.32 28.61 -9.72
N THR A 475 -8.08 29.70 -9.91
CA THR A 475 -8.11 30.84 -8.97
C THR A 475 -8.62 30.43 -7.60
N ILE A 476 -9.65 29.58 -7.53
CA ILE A 476 -10.20 29.02 -6.28
C ILE A 476 -9.16 28.13 -5.57
N VAL A 477 -8.47 27.25 -6.29
CA VAL A 477 -7.38 26.43 -5.72
C VAL A 477 -6.25 27.29 -5.16
N SER A 478 -5.82 28.32 -5.90
CA SER A 478 -4.78 29.26 -5.44
C SER A 478 -5.19 30.04 -4.20
N LYS A 479 -6.42 30.61 -4.18
CA LYS A 479 -6.94 31.32 -3.00
C LYS A 479 -7.08 30.40 -1.79
N PHE A 480 -7.53 29.15 -1.98
CA PHE A 480 -7.66 28.21 -0.87
C PHE A 480 -6.29 27.83 -0.26
N GLN A 481 -5.27 27.70 -1.10
CA GLN A 481 -3.90 27.36 -0.70
C GLN A 481 -3.12 28.53 -0.06
N ASP A 482 -3.52 29.79 -0.28
CA ASP A 482 -2.94 30.96 0.40
C ASP A 482 -3.36 30.97 1.89
N PRO A 483 -2.43 30.96 2.86
CA PRO A 483 -2.74 31.07 4.28
C PRO A 483 -3.53 32.34 4.64
N ASN A 484 -3.30 33.45 3.93
CA ASN A 484 -3.86 34.76 4.25
C ASN A 484 -5.22 35.03 3.61
N SER A 485 -5.76 34.08 2.84
CA SER A 485 -7.05 34.25 2.16
C SER A 485 -8.24 33.80 3.02
N ASP A 486 -9.28 34.64 3.04
CA ASP A 486 -10.59 34.45 3.69
C ASP A 486 -11.33 33.17 3.24
N LEU A 487 -10.89 32.53 2.15
CA LEU A 487 -11.47 31.30 1.64
C LEU A 487 -11.10 30.11 2.56
N LYS A 488 -12.00 29.81 3.50
CA LYS A 488 -11.92 28.69 4.46
C LYS A 488 -12.57 27.40 3.97
N LEU A 489 -13.59 27.46 3.10
CA LEU A 489 -14.33 26.28 2.63
C LEU A 489 -14.16 26.04 1.11
N PHE A 490 -13.47 24.96 0.74
CA PHE A 490 -13.39 24.51 -0.65
C PHE A 490 -14.52 23.50 -0.93
N LEU A 491 -15.47 23.84 -1.81
CA LEU A 491 -16.68 23.03 -2.06
C LEU A 491 -16.57 22.32 -3.42
N GLY A 492 -15.90 21.16 -3.47
CA GLY A 492 -15.51 20.49 -4.70
C GLY A 492 -16.38 19.28 -5.08
N SER A 493 -16.62 19.04 -6.37
CA SER A 493 -17.23 17.75 -6.79
C SER A 493 -16.19 16.63 -6.82
N ILE A 494 -16.57 15.39 -6.49
CA ILE A 494 -15.69 14.20 -6.63
C ILE A 494 -15.03 14.17 -8.01
N GLN A 495 -15.81 14.46 -9.06
CA GLN A 495 -15.41 14.43 -10.46
C GLN A 495 -14.38 15.52 -10.84
N THR A 496 -14.13 16.51 -9.99
CA THR A 496 -13.06 17.50 -10.18
C THR A 496 -11.92 17.31 -9.18
N CYS A 497 -12.22 16.87 -7.96
CA CYS A 497 -11.23 16.59 -6.91
C CYS A 497 -10.41 15.31 -7.15
N SER A 498 -10.96 14.28 -7.80
CA SER A 498 -10.25 13.01 -8.06
C SER A 498 -9.14 13.09 -9.11
N TYR A 499 -8.93 14.28 -9.71
CA TYR A 499 -7.89 14.54 -10.72
C TYR A 499 -6.77 15.41 -10.15
N GLY A 500 -5.95 14.83 -9.28
CA GLY A 500 -4.60 15.32 -8.99
C GLY A 500 -4.46 16.68 -8.28
N LEU A 501 -5.54 17.26 -7.75
CA LEU A 501 -5.47 18.53 -7.03
C LEU A 501 -4.56 18.43 -5.81
N THR A 502 -3.67 19.40 -5.64
CA THR A 502 -2.87 19.58 -4.43
C THR A 502 -3.55 20.60 -3.53
N LEU A 503 -4.15 20.15 -2.42
CA LEU A 503 -4.93 20.95 -1.47
C LEU A 503 -4.34 20.83 -0.05
N THR A 504 -3.05 21.17 0.08
CA THR A 504 -2.22 20.96 1.28
C THR A 504 -2.52 21.89 2.46
N ALA A 505 -3.20 23.01 2.23
CA ALA A 505 -3.63 23.94 3.27
C ALA A 505 -4.75 23.39 4.18
N SER A 506 -5.28 22.20 3.88
CA SER A 506 -6.31 21.55 4.70
C SER A 506 -5.84 20.23 5.31
N ASN A 507 -6.29 20.00 6.55
CA ASN A 507 -6.19 18.77 7.32
C ASN A 507 -7.57 18.13 7.58
N LYS A 508 -8.68 18.68 7.07
CA LYS A 508 -10.04 18.15 7.27
C LYS A 508 -10.82 18.09 5.95
N ILE A 509 -11.27 16.88 5.58
CA ILE A 509 -12.04 16.61 4.36
C ILE A 509 -13.42 16.07 4.76
N PHE A 510 -14.51 16.57 4.18
CA PHE A 510 -15.83 15.95 4.27
C PHE A 510 -16.15 15.25 2.95
N ILE A 511 -16.60 13.99 2.97
CA ILE A 511 -17.11 13.28 1.79
C ILE A 511 -18.58 12.95 2.03
N ILE A 512 -19.46 13.86 1.60
CA ILE A 512 -20.91 13.79 1.90
C ILE A 512 -21.54 12.55 1.29
N THR A 513 -21.18 12.21 0.04
CA THR A 513 -21.67 11.02 -0.67
C THR A 513 -20.51 10.20 -1.20
N LEU A 514 -20.46 8.91 -0.87
CA LEU A 514 -19.37 8.01 -1.29
C LEU A 514 -19.42 7.69 -2.80
N PRO A 515 -18.26 7.64 -3.49
CA PRO A 515 -18.18 7.22 -4.89
C PRO A 515 -18.44 5.72 -5.07
N PHE A 516 -18.87 5.31 -6.27
CA PHE A 516 -19.00 3.88 -6.60
C PHE A 516 -17.65 3.21 -6.96
N SER A 517 -16.53 3.95 -7.03
CA SER A 517 -15.20 3.38 -7.27
C SER A 517 -14.35 3.35 -6.02
N VAL A 518 -13.82 2.16 -5.70
CA VAL A 518 -12.73 1.97 -4.73
C VAL A 518 -11.56 2.90 -5.03
N GLY A 519 -11.18 3.04 -6.31
CA GLY A 519 -10.04 3.88 -6.72
C GLY A 519 -10.23 5.37 -6.48
N GLU A 520 -11.46 5.84 -6.23
CA GLU A 520 -11.78 7.23 -5.84
C GLU A 520 -11.86 7.37 -4.30
N TYR A 521 -12.18 6.29 -3.59
CA TYR A 521 -12.22 6.22 -2.12
C TYR A 521 -10.86 5.94 -1.48
N ASP A 522 -9.96 5.18 -2.11
CA ASP A 522 -8.67 4.75 -1.54
C ASP A 522 -7.61 5.85 -1.44
N GLN A 523 -7.87 7.01 -2.04
CA GLN A 523 -7.01 8.19 -2.03
C GLN A 523 -6.90 8.83 -0.61
N VAL A 524 -7.40 8.18 0.45
CA VAL A 524 -8.08 8.87 1.56
C VAL A 524 -7.64 8.58 3.04
N SER A 525 -7.64 7.37 3.67
CA SER A 525 -8.05 7.24 5.14
C SER A 525 -7.26 6.54 6.32
N ASP A 526 -6.13 5.84 6.16
CA ASP A 526 -5.57 4.79 7.09
C ASP A 526 -4.52 5.31 8.16
N ARG A 527 -4.12 4.83 9.42
CA ARG A 527 -4.27 3.62 10.35
C ARG A 527 -4.17 3.96 11.92
N CYS A 528 -3.71 3.07 12.88
CA CYS A 528 -3.34 3.34 14.35
C CYS A 528 -2.87 2.12 15.28
N ILE A 529 -2.45 2.31 16.57
CA ILE A 529 -2.12 1.33 17.70
C ILE A 529 -2.96 1.59 19.00
N LEU A 530 -3.11 0.68 20.00
CA LEU A 530 -3.88 0.91 21.26
C LEU A 530 -3.09 1.44 22.50
N SER A 531 -3.76 2.21 23.38
CA SER A 531 -3.29 2.69 24.69
C SER A 531 -2.94 1.60 25.71
N GLY A 532 -2.10 1.94 26.69
CA GLY A 532 -1.68 1.05 27.80
C GLY A 532 -0.63 0.01 27.41
N GLN A 533 -0.30 -0.05 26.12
CA GLN A 533 0.83 -0.78 25.57
C GLN A 533 2.16 -0.13 25.99
N LEU A 534 3.22 -0.93 26.09
CA LEU A 534 4.54 -0.46 26.52
C LEU A 534 5.50 -0.43 25.33
N VAL A 535 6.03 0.74 25.02
CA VAL A 535 7.06 0.97 24.01
C VAL A 535 8.43 0.87 24.66
N LEU A 536 9.40 0.25 23.97
CA LEU A 536 10.78 0.19 24.44
C LEU A 536 11.52 1.50 24.13
N THR A 537 11.97 2.19 25.18
CA THR A 537 12.70 3.47 25.14
C THR A 537 14.09 3.34 25.76
N LYS A 538 15.01 4.21 25.34
CA LYS A 538 16.43 4.12 25.75
C LYS A 538 16.66 4.44 27.23
N ASN A 539 16.10 5.55 27.71
CA ASN A 539 16.45 6.11 29.03
C ASN A 539 15.51 5.62 30.15
N ASP A 540 14.23 5.41 29.82
CA ASP A 540 13.16 5.04 30.77
C ASP A 540 12.83 3.53 30.72
N GLY A 541 13.49 2.76 29.85
CA GLY A 541 13.15 1.36 29.59
C GLY A 541 11.77 1.24 28.92
N TYR A 542 10.90 0.37 29.44
CA TYR A 542 9.55 0.23 28.89
C TYR A 542 8.61 1.34 29.38
N LYS A 543 8.29 2.29 28.49
CA LYS A 543 7.42 3.45 28.76
C LYS A 543 6.02 3.19 28.16
N LYS A 544 4.96 3.62 28.84
CA LYS A 544 3.60 3.55 28.29
C LYS A 544 3.51 4.37 27.00
N ILE A 545 2.82 3.87 25.96
CA ILE A 545 2.67 4.61 24.70
C ILE A 545 1.97 5.97 24.89
N GLU A 546 1.03 6.05 25.83
CA GLU A 546 0.39 7.32 26.22
C GLU A 546 1.31 8.34 26.91
N ASN A 547 2.50 7.92 27.34
CA ASN A 547 3.49 8.73 28.04
C ASN A 547 4.75 9.02 27.20
N ILE A 548 4.84 8.48 25.98
CA ILE A 548 5.93 8.78 25.05
C ILE A 548 5.88 10.26 24.66
N LYS A 549 7.04 10.88 24.47
CA LYS A 549 7.20 12.27 24.05
C LYS A 549 8.04 12.37 22.78
N ILE A 550 7.85 13.47 22.05
CA ILE A 550 8.76 13.85 20.97
C ILE A 550 10.16 14.03 21.55
N GLY A 551 11.16 13.45 20.89
CA GLY A 551 12.54 13.38 21.36
C GLY A 551 12.89 12.11 22.16
N ASP A 552 11.92 11.32 22.63
CA ASP A 552 12.21 10.01 23.22
C ASP A 552 12.90 9.11 22.18
N LEU A 553 13.95 8.40 22.59
CA LEU A 553 14.61 7.40 21.73
C LEU A 553 13.91 6.04 21.89
N VAL A 554 13.42 5.47 20.79
CA VAL A 554 12.72 4.16 20.74
C VAL A 554 13.48 3.15 19.89
N TYR A 555 13.27 1.86 20.18
CA TYR A 555 13.99 0.76 19.52
C TYR A 555 13.27 0.25 18.27
N THR A 556 14.00 0.03 17.17
CA THR A 556 13.42 -0.14 15.82
C THR A 556 13.58 -1.55 15.25
N HIS A 557 12.91 -1.85 14.13
CA HIS A 557 13.03 -3.17 13.46
C HIS A 557 14.44 -3.50 12.94
N LYS A 558 15.34 -2.51 12.86
CA LYS A 558 16.74 -2.70 12.42
C LYS A 558 17.71 -2.93 13.60
N GLY A 559 17.25 -2.86 14.84
CA GLY A 559 18.06 -3.03 16.06
C GLY A 559 18.76 -1.74 16.54
N ASN A 560 18.24 -0.57 16.15
CA ASN A 560 18.81 0.74 16.48
C ASN A 560 17.89 1.57 17.39
N TRP A 561 18.46 2.59 18.02
CA TRP A 561 17.69 3.66 18.67
C TRP A 561 17.45 4.81 17.69
N LYS A 562 16.20 5.26 17.58
CA LYS A 562 15.79 6.38 16.72
C LYS A 562 14.85 7.31 17.46
N LYS A 563 14.85 8.60 17.10
CA LYS A 563 14.01 9.60 17.78
C LYS A 563 12.54 9.42 17.38
N VAL A 564 11.66 9.54 18.37
CA VAL A 564 10.24 9.82 18.15
C VAL A 564 10.13 11.27 17.69
N LEU A 565 9.74 11.47 16.44
CA LEU A 565 9.50 12.76 15.82
C LEU A 565 8.09 13.29 16.13
N ASP A 566 7.13 12.41 16.41
CA ASP A 566 5.73 12.76 16.68
C ASP A 566 5.01 11.70 17.53
N VAL A 567 4.03 12.13 18.32
CA VAL A 567 3.20 11.30 19.21
C VAL A 567 1.73 11.68 19.05
N LYS A 568 0.96 10.84 18.34
CA LYS A 568 -0.45 11.09 18.03
C LYS A 568 -1.37 10.22 18.87
N SER A 569 -2.60 10.70 19.13
CA SER A 569 -3.65 9.90 19.77
C SER A 569 -5.07 10.28 19.34
N LYS A 570 -5.99 9.31 19.32
CA LYS A 570 -7.43 9.49 19.04
C LYS A 570 -8.25 8.42 19.77
N LEU A 571 -9.57 8.58 19.94
CA LEU A 571 -10.43 7.53 20.52
C LEU A 571 -10.92 6.59 19.42
N GLU A 572 -10.65 5.28 19.55
CA GLU A 572 -11.18 4.29 18.61
C GLU A 572 -12.59 3.87 19.06
N LYS A 573 -13.51 3.80 18.08
CA LYS A 573 -14.96 3.62 18.31
C LYS A 573 -15.62 2.67 17.30
N LYS A 574 -14.93 2.28 16.22
CA LYS A 574 -15.53 1.55 15.07
C LYS A 574 -14.71 0.36 14.58
N LYS A 575 -13.39 0.37 14.72
CA LYS A 575 -12.55 -0.80 14.35
C LYS A 575 -12.62 -1.90 15.40
N ALA A 576 -12.48 -3.15 14.96
CA ALA A 576 -12.24 -4.26 15.88
C ALA A 576 -10.80 -4.20 16.41
N LEU A 577 -10.62 -4.49 17.69
CA LEU A 577 -9.31 -4.49 18.34
C LEU A 577 -8.77 -5.90 18.45
N TYR A 578 -7.54 -6.09 18.01
CA TYR A 578 -6.87 -7.38 17.95
C TYR A 578 -5.92 -7.46 19.14
N LYS A 579 -6.17 -8.42 20.04
CA LYS A 579 -5.35 -8.73 21.22
C LYS A 579 -4.60 -10.03 20.94
N ILE A 580 -3.33 -9.90 20.55
CA ILE A 580 -2.45 -11.00 20.11
C ILE A 580 -1.65 -11.49 21.32
N TYR A 581 -1.87 -12.75 21.72
CA TYR A 581 -1.20 -13.40 22.85
C TYR A 581 -0.09 -14.34 22.36
N TYR A 582 0.98 -14.45 23.14
CA TYR A 582 2.20 -15.20 22.81
C TYR A 582 2.31 -16.45 23.70
N LYS A 583 2.93 -17.54 23.22
CA LYS A 583 3.05 -18.80 23.99
C LYS A 583 3.95 -18.61 25.21
N GLY A 584 3.38 -18.79 26.40
CA GLY A 584 4.06 -18.61 27.69
C GLY A 584 3.93 -17.21 28.29
N TYR A 585 3.31 -16.24 27.59
CA TYR A 585 3.19 -14.86 28.05
C TYR A 585 1.73 -14.42 28.20
N HIS A 586 1.44 -13.65 29.25
CA HIS A 586 0.07 -13.38 29.70
C HIS A 586 -0.53 -12.05 29.23
N LEU A 587 0.27 -11.13 28.68
CA LEU A 587 -0.19 -9.79 28.27
C LEU A 587 -0.14 -9.67 26.73
N PRO A 588 -1.26 -9.30 26.06
CA PRO A 588 -1.30 -9.24 24.60
C PRO A 588 -0.74 -7.93 24.06
N LEU A 589 -0.23 -7.96 22.82
CA LEU A 589 -0.19 -6.74 22.00
C LEU A 589 -1.63 -6.44 21.55
N SER A 590 -2.10 -5.24 21.88
CA SER A 590 -3.41 -4.71 21.48
C SER A 590 -3.25 -3.66 20.40
N CYS A 591 -3.90 -3.84 19.26
CA CYS A 591 -3.82 -2.95 18.10
C CYS A 591 -5.16 -2.88 17.33
N THR A 592 -5.30 -1.97 16.37
CA THR A 592 -6.43 -2.03 15.43
C THR A 592 -6.16 -3.11 14.38
N GLN A 593 -7.23 -3.68 13.81
CA GLN A 593 -7.16 -4.75 12.81
C GLN A 593 -6.21 -4.50 11.64
N ASP A 594 -6.02 -3.23 11.25
CA ASP A 594 -5.22 -2.78 10.13
C ASP A 594 -3.79 -2.37 10.50
N HIS A 595 -3.35 -2.52 11.75
CA HIS A 595 -1.97 -2.20 12.12
C HIS A 595 -1.00 -3.27 11.62
N LYS A 596 0.18 -2.88 11.08
CA LYS A 596 1.20 -3.81 10.58
C LYS A 596 2.17 -4.24 11.69
N LEU A 597 2.33 -5.54 11.89
CA LEU A 597 3.32 -6.14 12.79
C LEU A 597 4.46 -6.76 11.98
N TYR A 598 5.67 -6.74 12.52
CA TYR A 598 6.80 -7.46 11.95
C TYR A 598 6.71 -8.94 12.35
N VAL A 599 6.60 -9.81 11.36
CA VAL A 599 6.40 -11.26 11.55
C VAL A 599 7.36 -12.07 10.70
N TYR A 600 7.61 -13.30 11.13
CA TYR A 600 8.34 -14.32 10.37
C TYR A 600 7.33 -15.37 9.89
N ASP A 601 7.22 -15.53 8.58
CA ASP A 601 6.39 -16.53 7.91
C ASP A 601 7.15 -17.86 7.85
N LYS A 602 6.63 -18.91 8.51
CA LYS A 602 7.27 -20.23 8.58
C LYS A 602 7.19 -21.01 7.26
N ILE A 603 6.20 -20.70 6.41
CA ILE A 603 5.97 -21.37 5.13
C ILE A 603 6.95 -20.82 4.09
N LYS A 604 7.01 -19.49 3.97
CA LYS A 604 7.94 -18.79 3.06
C LYS A 604 9.37 -18.73 3.57
N LYS A 605 9.56 -18.81 4.90
CA LYS A 605 10.82 -18.56 5.61
C LYS A 605 11.32 -17.11 5.43
N SER A 606 10.40 -16.15 5.36
CA SER A 606 10.65 -14.72 5.13
C SER A 606 10.25 -13.86 6.33
N TYR A 607 10.82 -12.65 6.39
CA TYR A 607 10.39 -11.59 7.31
C TYR A 607 9.47 -10.61 6.56
N GLU A 608 8.27 -10.37 7.09
CA GLU A 608 7.23 -9.58 6.41
C GLU A 608 6.47 -8.67 7.39
N TRP A 609 5.88 -7.60 6.84
CA TRP A 609 5.00 -6.68 7.58
C TRP A 609 3.54 -7.04 7.32
N VAL A 610 2.89 -7.69 8.28
CA VAL A 610 1.53 -8.25 8.12
C VAL A 610 0.53 -7.50 9.00
N GLU A 611 -0.62 -7.14 8.43
CA GLU A 611 -1.73 -6.49 9.16
C GLU A 611 -2.30 -7.44 10.22
N ALA A 612 -2.65 -6.93 11.40
CA ALA A 612 -3.15 -7.74 12.52
C ALA A 612 -4.35 -8.65 12.18
N SER A 613 -5.20 -8.26 11.23
CA SER A 613 -6.31 -9.08 10.72
C SER A 613 -5.90 -10.29 9.88
N ASN A 614 -4.67 -10.29 9.37
CA ASN A 614 -4.17 -11.25 8.37
C ASN A 614 -3.16 -12.24 8.99
N ILE A 615 -2.81 -12.07 10.27
CA ILE A 615 -1.86 -12.93 10.98
C ILE A 615 -2.52 -14.26 11.35
N ASN A 616 -2.08 -15.35 10.71
CA ASN A 616 -2.41 -16.72 11.14
C ASN A 616 -1.50 -17.17 12.30
N ILE A 617 -2.12 -17.70 13.36
CA ILE A 617 -1.49 -18.26 14.57
C ILE A 617 -0.51 -19.40 14.24
N PHE A 618 -0.82 -20.21 13.23
CA PHE A 618 -0.01 -21.37 12.85
C PHE A 618 1.17 -21.00 11.95
N ASP A 619 0.97 -20.12 10.97
CA ASP A 619 1.96 -19.85 9.92
C ASP A 619 3.00 -18.83 10.37
N HIS A 620 2.63 -17.89 11.25
CA HIS A 620 3.48 -16.76 11.62
C HIS A 620 4.14 -16.93 13.00
N MET A 621 5.24 -16.20 13.21
CA MET A 621 5.81 -15.88 14.52
C MET A 621 5.95 -14.37 14.62
N ILE A 622 5.70 -13.80 15.81
CA ILE A 622 5.92 -12.37 16.03
C ILE A 622 7.42 -12.12 16.22
N VAL A 623 7.94 -11.07 15.58
CA VAL A 623 9.37 -10.74 15.59
C VAL A 623 9.63 -9.58 16.53
N LEU A 624 10.46 -9.85 17.54
CA LEU A 624 11.22 -8.84 18.24
C LEU A 624 12.62 -8.77 17.61
N SER A 625 12.89 -7.67 16.90
CA SER A 625 14.15 -7.50 16.17
C SER A 625 15.35 -7.34 17.11
N LYS A 626 16.48 -7.90 16.68
CA LYS A 626 17.86 -7.73 17.20
C LYS A 626 17.99 -6.92 18.49
N LEU A 627 18.06 -7.57 19.63
CA LEU A 627 18.62 -7.00 20.86
C LEU A 627 20.10 -7.42 20.94
N ASN A 628 20.94 -6.80 20.09
CA ASN A 628 22.40 -7.03 19.91
C ASN A 628 22.98 -8.28 20.58
N ILE A 629 22.55 -9.46 20.12
CA ILE A 629 22.97 -10.73 20.72
C ILE A 629 24.43 -11.03 20.35
N GLY A 630 25.32 -10.88 21.34
CA GLY A 630 26.53 -11.69 21.47
C GLY A 630 27.60 -11.57 20.38
N ASN A 631 28.15 -10.38 20.14
CA ASN A 631 29.44 -10.23 19.43
C ASN A 631 30.36 -9.17 20.06
N ASN A 632 30.62 -9.35 21.37
CA ASN A 632 31.67 -8.71 22.20
C ASN A 632 31.68 -7.16 22.34
N THR A 633 31.78 -6.68 23.58
CA THR A 633 33.03 -6.07 24.12
C THR A 633 32.91 -5.55 25.56
N LEU A 634 31.71 -5.20 26.05
CA LEU A 634 31.51 -4.62 27.39
C LEU A 634 31.87 -5.60 28.53
N ASN A 635 33.12 -5.54 28.97
CA ASN A 635 33.59 -6.03 30.29
C ASN A 635 33.74 -4.88 31.31
N GLU A 636 33.67 -3.63 30.86
CA GLU A 636 33.92 -2.40 31.62
C GLU A 636 32.91 -1.33 31.17
N PHE A 637 32.56 -0.39 32.05
CA PHE A 637 31.77 0.80 31.72
C PHE A 637 32.36 2.05 32.33
N ASN A 638 32.36 3.16 31.57
CA ASN A 638 32.68 4.49 32.09
C ASN A 638 31.44 5.13 32.70
N ILE A 639 31.65 5.86 33.80
CA ILE A 639 30.67 6.76 34.40
C ILE A 639 31.03 8.18 33.97
N ASP A 640 30.61 8.53 32.76
CA ASP A 640 30.48 9.93 32.33
C ASP A 640 29.03 10.39 32.56
N TYR A 641 28.85 11.67 32.91
CA TYR A 641 27.60 12.36 33.30
C TYR A 641 27.02 12.10 34.71
N ILE A 642 27.27 13.09 35.59
CA ILE A 642 26.24 13.67 36.48
C ILE A 642 26.24 15.18 36.21
N GLU A 643 25.12 15.75 35.78
CA GLU A 643 24.96 17.21 35.69
C GLU A 643 24.25 17.73 36.96
N GLU A 644 24.97 18.47 37.80
CA GLU A 644 24.37 19.35 38.81
C GLU A 644 24.96 20.76 38.63
N LYS A 645 24.09 21.77 38.48
CA LYS A 645 24.48 23.08 37.93
C LYS A 645 24.50 24.17 38.99
N ILE A 646 25.68 24.47 39.55
CA ILE A 646 26.10 25.75 40.15
C ILE A 646 27.62 25.72 40.41
N GLY A 647 28.34 26.81 40.13
CA GLY A 647 29.73 27.02 40.56
C GLY A 647 30.82 26.85 39.50
N CYS A 648 31.97 27.49 39.74
CA CYS A 648 33.12 27.52 38.84
C CYS A 648 34.32 26.76 39.44
N ASP A 649 34.33 25.43 39.25
CA ASP A 649 35.53 24.62 38.93
C ASP A 649 35.16 23.12 38.95
N LEU A 650 35.27 22.45 37.81
CA LEU A 650 34.85 21.06 37.63
C LEU A 650 36.04 20.10 37.66
N LYS A 651 36.09 19.19 38.65
CA LYS A 651 37.01 18.04 38.66
C LYS A 651 36.28 16.76 38.29
N PHE A 652 36.47 16.33 37.05
CA PHE A 652 36.02 15.02 36.56
C PHE A 652 36.83 13.89 37.21
N VAL A 653 36.16 12.81 37.63
CA VAL A 653 36.80 11.58 38.11
C VAL A 653 36.39 10.43 37.19
N ASN A 654 37.02 10.36 36.03
CA ASN A 654 36.78 9.30 35.06
C ASN A 654 37.20 7.93 35.66
N ARG A 655 36.23 7.02 35.85
CA ARG A 655 36.45 5.66 36.35
C ARG A 655 35.83 4.64 35.37
N ASN A 656 36.69 3.87 34.71
CA ASN A 656 36.30 2.59 34.12
C ASN A 656 36.00 1.61 35.26
N ILE A 657 34.75 1.17 35.39
CA ILE A 657 34.35 0.15 36.36
C ILE A 657 34.18 -1.18 35.64
N LYS A 658 34.84 -2.22 36.16
CA LYS A 658 34.84 -3.57 35.60
C LYS A 658 33.59 -4.34 36.01
N LEU A 659 32.84 -4.81 35.01
CA LEU A 659 31.65 -5.63 35.17
C LEU A 659 32.05 -7.10 35.26
N ASP A 660 32.23 -7.59 36.49
CA ASP A 660 32.39 -9.01 36.79
C ASP A 660 31.10 -9.64 37.35
N ASN A 661 31.12 -10.96 37.53
CA ASN A 661 29.98 -11.71 38.06
C ASN A 661 29.61 -11.30 39.51
N LYS A 662 30.58 -10.83 40.32
CA LYS A 662 30.34 -10.44 41.72
C LYS A 662 29.61 -9.11 41.80
N LEU A 663 30.08 -8.11 41.06
CA LEU A 663 29.47 -6.78 41.01
C LEU A 663 28.04 -6.87 40.43
N LEU A 664 27.86 -7.64 39.36
CA LEU A 664 26.54 -7.82 38.75
C LEU A 664 25.57 -8.58 39.67
N TYR A 665 26.03 -9.58 40.41
CA TYR A 665 25.22 -10.23 41.43
C TYR A 665 24.81 -9.24 42.55
N ALA A 666 25.73 -8.39 43.00
CA ALA A 666 25.44 -7.35 44.00
C ALA A 666 24.46 -6.28 43.47
N MET A 667 24.59 -5.86 42.20
CA MET A 667 23.63 -5.01 41.51
C MET A 667 22.25 -5.70 41.40
N GLY A 668 22.20 -7.00 41.15
CA GLY A 668 20.98 -7.80 41.16
C GLY A 668 20.31 -7.82 42.54
N ARG A 669 21.10 -8.03 43.61
CA ARG A 669 20.63 -7.95 45.00
C ARG A 669 20.09 -6.55 45.33
N PHE A 670 20.73 -5.48 44.83
CA PHE A 670 20.22 -4.11 44.93
C PHE A 670 18.90 -3.93 44.18
N ILE A 671 18.77 -4.42 42.93
CA ILE A 671 17.53 -4.34 42.13
C ILE A 671 16.34 -5.00 42.86
N GLY A 672 16.56 -6.07 43.62
CA GLY A 672 15.54 -6.60 44.53
C GLY A 672 15.37 -5.75 45.80
N ASP A 673 16.23 -5.93 46.80
CA ASP A 673 16.02 -5.50 48.20
C ASP A 673 16.78 -4.21 48.62
N GLY A 674 17.41 -3.51 47.68
CA GLY A 674 18.11 -2.22 47.92
C GLY A 674 17.28 -0.95 47.67
N TRP A 675 17.83 0.20 48.05
CA TRP A 675 17.31 1.57 47.78
C TRP A 675 18.43 2.61 48.03
N VAL A 676 18.20 3.89 47.68
CA VAL A 676 19.11 4.99 48.07
C VAL A 676 18.41 5.97 49.02
N ASN A 677 19.20 6.69 49.82
CA ASN A 677 18.76 7.86 50.60
C ASN A 677 19.41 9.14 50.03
N GLU A 678 19.46 10.24 50.80
CA GLU A 678 20.11 11.50 50.41
C GLU A 678 21.60 11.34 50.04
N ASN A 679 22.38 10.63 50.87
CA ASN A 679 23.84 10.51 50.72
C ASN A 679 24.36 9.05 50.81
N SER A 680 23.50 8.05 50.57
CA SER A 680 23.87 6.65 50.81
C SER A 680 23.13 5.63 49.95
N VAL A 681 23.81 4.54 49.62
CA VAL A 681 23.23 3.33 49.00
C VAL A 681 22.98 2.27 50.08
N CYS A 682 21.78 1.70 50.11
CA CYS A 682 21.37 0.69 51.07
C CYS A 682 21.03 -0.64 50.41
N ILE A 683 21.41 -1.76 51.02
CA ILE A 683 20.90 -3.10 50.71
C ILE A 683 20.37 -3.73 51.99
N SER A 684 19.22 -4.40 51.93
CA SER A 684 18.70 -5.21 53.03
C SER A 684 18.57 -6.68 52.68
N GLY A 685 18.59 -7.50 53.72
CA GLY A 685 18.29 -8.92 53.66
C GLY A 685 17.80 -9.42 55.00
N ARG A 686 17.44 -10.69 55.06
CA ARG A 686 17.06 -11.35 56.30
C ARG A 686 18.29 -11.56 57.19
N ILE A 687 18.09 -11.80 58.49
CA ILE A 687 19.22 -12.05 59.41
C ILE A 687 20.00 -13.34 59.07
N ASP A 688 19.38 -14.31 58.39
CA ASP A 688 20.04 -15.49 57.83
C ASP A 688 20.82 -15.23 56.52
N GLU A 689 20.69 -14.03 55.94
CA GLU A 689 21.37 -13.58 54.70
C GLU A 689 22.51 -12.57 55.00
N ASP A 690 22.82 -12.31 56.28
CA ASP A 690 23.70 -11.23 56.77
C ASP A 690 25.09 -11.20 56.09
N LEU A 691 25.73 -12.36 55.95
CA LEU A 691 27.03 -12.50 55.30
C LEU A 691 26.95 -12.33 53.76
N GLU A 692 25.80 -12.60 53.14
CA GLU A 692 25.58 -12.41 51.70
C GLU A 692 25.37 -10.93 51.38
N VAL A 693 24.54 -10.24 52.17
CA VAL A 693 24.33 -8.79 52.03
C VAL A 693 25.64 -8.04 52.27
N LYS A 694 26.40 -8.42 53.32
CA LYS A 694 27.72 -7.85 53.57
C LYS A 694 28.65 -7.99 52.36
N ARG A 695 28.74 -9.18 51.76
CA ARG A 695 29.59 -9.41 50.57
C ARG A 695 29.15 -8.58 49.36
N CYS A 696 27.85 -8.39 49.16
CA CYS A 696 27.35 -7.52 48.08
C CYS A 696 27.82 -6.07 48.27
N ILE A 697 27.84 -5.60 49.52
CA ILE A 697 28.30 -4.26 49.90
C ILE A 697 29.82 -4.14 49.71
N GLU A 698 30.60 -5.12 50.19
CA GLU A 698 32.05 -5.21 49.96
C GLU A 698 32.38 -5.18 48.46
N TYR A 699 31.71 -5.98 47.63
CA TYR A 699 31.95 -6.01 46.17
C TYR A 699 31.60 -4.69 45.47
N ILE A 700 30.59 -3.95 45.93
CA ILE A 700 30.27 -2.61 45.40
C ILE A 700 31.35 -1.62 45.83
N SER A 701 31.75 -1.61 47.10
CA SER A 701 32.83 -0.78 47.64
C SER A 701 34.15 -0.97 46.91
N ASP A 702 34.58 -2.23 46.74
CA ASP A 702 35.82 -2.62 46.04
C ASP A 702 35.78 -2.16 44.58
N SER A 703 34.70 -2.49 43.85
CA SER A 703 34.61 -2.21 42.41
C SER A 703 34.53 -0.73 42.06
N PHE A 704 34.01 0.09 42.98
CA PHE A 704 33.97 1.54 42.83
C PHE A 704 35.22 2.24 43.38
N GLY A 705 36.14 1.53 44.04
CA GLY A 705 37.33 2.13 44.65
C GLY A 705 37.00 3.08 45.79
N LEU A 706 36.11 2.66 46.70
CA LEU A 706 35.65 3.44 47.84
C LEU A 706 36.23 2.89 49.15
N ASN A 707 37.05 3.68 49.84
CA ASN A 707 37.49 3.45 51.23
C ASN A 707 36.31 3.63 52.20
N SER A 708 35.28 2.78 52.06
CA SER A 708 33.94 3.05 52.56
C SER A 708 33.69 2.35 53.89
N THR A 709 33.59 3.17 54.95
CA THR A 709 32.87 2.80 56.16
C THR A 709 31.40 2.58 55.79
N TYR A 710 30.97 1.32 55.80
CA TYR A 710 29.55 0.97 55.74
C TYR A 710 29.01 0.82 57.16
N ASP A 711 27.79 1.29 57.42
CA ASP A 711 27.07 1.00 58.66
C ASP A 711 26.20 -0.24 58.53
N LYS A 712 25.95 -0.89 59.67
CA LYS A 712 25.06 -2.05 59.82
C LYS A 712 24.03 -1.76 60.90
N TYR A 713 22.75 -1.85 60.56
CA TYR A 713 21.67 -1.76 61.54
C TYR A 713 20.58 -2.80 61.31
N PHE A 714 19.80 -3.07 62.36
CA PHE A 714 18.67 -3.98 62.32
C PHE A 714 17.36 -3.19 62.21
N LYS A 715 16.40 -3.66 61.40
CA LYS A 715 15.03 -3.12 61.43
C LYS A 715 14.34 -3.51 62.75
N SER A 716 13.31 -2.77 63.15
CA SER A 716 12.55 -2.88 64.43
C SER A 716 12.40 -4.31 64.97
N ASP A 717 12.00 -5.23 64.10
CA ASP A 717 11.67 -6.62 64.41
C ASP A 717 12.89 -7.54 64.63
N LYS A 718 14.12 -7.03 64.46
CA LYS A 718 15.40 -7.77 64.39
C LYS A 718 15.51 -8.87 63.32
N LYS A 719 14.45 -9.15 62.56
CA LYS A 719 14.39 -10.18 61.48
C LYS A 719 15.20 -9.83 60.22
N TYR A 720 15.54 -8.55 60.03
CA TYR A 720 16.22 -8.03 58.84
C TYR A 720 17.40 -7.16 59.23
N VAL A 721 18.49 -7.32 58.49
CA VAL A 721 19.67 -6.45 58.52
C VAL A 721 19.62 -5.47 57.35
N VAL A 722 20.19 -4.29 57.55
CA VAL A 722 20.48 -3.29 56.52
C VAL A 722 21.95 -2.96 56.60
N TYR A 723 22.59 -2.89 55.43
CA TYR A 723 23.91 -2.32 55.24
C TYR A 723 23.79 -1.05 54.42
N THR A 724 24.55 -0.01 54.80
CA THR A 724 24.46 1.33 54.23
C THR A 724 25.86 1.85 53.89
N ILE A 725 26.14 2.10 52.61
CA ILE A 725 27.36 2.77 52.14
C ILE A 725 27.09 4.27 52.05
N PHE A 726 27.84 5.08 52.78
CA PHE A 726 27.76 6.55 52.67
C PHE A 726 28.69 7.06 51.56
N SER A 727 28.11 7.55 50.47
CA SER A 727 28.79 8.15 49.33
C SER A 727 27.73 8.81 48.44
N LYS A 728 27.85 10.12 48.18
CA LYS A 728 26.98 10.82 47.22
C LYS A 728 27.20 10.29 45.80
N ASP A 729 28.45 10.17 45.37
CA ASP A 729 28.85 9.66 44.05
C ASP A 729 28.20 8.30 43.75
N LEU A 730 28.27 7.35 44.68
CA LEU A 730 27.66 6.02 44.54
C LEU A 730 26.13 6.10 44.53
N ARG A 731 25.55 6.98 45.36
CA ARG A 731 24.10 7.21 45.45
C ARG A 731 23.53 7.75 44.15
N ASP A 732 24.18 8.74 43.56
CA ASP A 732 23.76 9.36 42.29
C ASP A 732 23.88 8.36 41.12
N VAL A 733 24.96 7.56 41.08
CA VAL A 733 25.13 6.49 40.09
C VAL A 733 24.05 5.40 40.23
N PHE A 734 23.78 4.93 41.45
CA PHE A 734 22.78 3.88 41.66
C PHE A 734 21.34 4.38 41.42
N GLU A 735 21.05 5.65 41.72
CA GLU A 735 19.79 6.29 41.33
C GLU A 735 19.65 6.38 39.80
N PHE A 736 20.68 6.87 39.10
CA PHE A 736 20.66 7.03 37.65
C PHE A 736 20.50 5.69 36.91
N LEU A 737 21.28 4.68 37.32
CA LEU A 737 21.26 3.34 36.71
C LEU A 737 19.98 2.57 37.06
N PHE A 738 19.65 2.48 38.35
CA PHE A 738 18.68 1.51 38.85
C PHE A 738 17.40 2.11 39.43
N GLY A 739 17.39 3.39 39.80
CA GLY A 739 16.24 4.09 40.37
C GLY A 739 16.14 3.99 41.89
N GLU A 740 15.70 5.10 42.50
CA GLU A 740 15.66 5.34 43.97
C GLU A 740 14.82 4.31 44.76
N THR A 741 13.56 4.09 44.36
CA THR A 741 12.57 3.30 45.12
C THR A 741 12.02 2.12 44.32
N ALA A 742 11.54 1.07 45.02
CA ALA A 742 11.01 -0.17 44.44
C ALA A 742 9.88 -0.02 43.39
N LYS A 743 9.23 1.15 43.29
CA LYS A 743 8.27 1.46 42.21
C LYS A 743 8.95 1.93 40.92
N ASN A 744 10.03 2.70 41.06
CA ASN A 744 10.78 3.35 39.99
C ASN A 744 11.96 2.50 39.52
N LYS A 745 12.23 1.35 40.16
CA LYS A 745 13.37 0.50 39.79
C LYS A 745 13.31 0.04 38.34
N LYS A 746 14.48 0.12 37.68
CA LYS A 746 14.71 -0.22 36.27
C LYS A 746 16.02 -1.00 36.10
N ILE A 747 16.16 -1.65 34.95
CA ILE A 747 17.44 -2.18 34.44
C ILE A 747 17.95 -1.22 33.35
N PRO A 748 19.17 -0.68 33.44
CA PRO A 748 19.73 0.19 32.40
C PRO A 748 20.11 -0.60 31.13
N GLU A 749 20.04 0.05 29.97
CA GLU A 749 20.26 -0.55 28.64
C GLU A 749 21.57 -1.36 28.55
N LEU A 750 22.66 -0.84 29.13
CA LEU A 750 23.99 -1.44 29.05
C LEU A 750 24.04 -2.89 29.55
N LEU A 751 23.14 -3.29 30.46
CA LEU A 751 23.08 -4.65 31.01
C LEU A 751 22.42 -5.67 30.07
N PHE A 752 21.68 -5.23 29.04
CA PHE A 752 21.11 -6.10 28.00
C PHE A 752 22.15 -6.52 26.95
N ASN A 753 23.26 -5.79 26.82
CA ASN A 753 24.35 -6.06 25.88
C ASN A 753 25.49 -6.91 26.49
N LEU A 754 25.27 -7.50 27.67
CA LEU A 754 26.27 -8.29 28.39
C LEU A 754 26.39 -9.74 27.89
N LYS A 755 27.50 -10.39 28.24
CA LYS A 755 27.68 -11.84 28.04
C LYS A 755 26.65 -12.63 28.84
N HIS A 756 26.25 -13.81 28.35
CA HIS A 756 25.18 -14.60 28.99
C HIS A 756 25.49 -14.96 30.46
N ASP A 757 26.75 -15.22 30.82
CA ASP A 757 27.15 -15.50 32.22
C ASP A 757 27.04 -14.27 33.14
N LEU A 758 27.28 -13.07 32.59
CA LEU A 758 27.15 -11.79 33.27
C LEU A 758 25.67 -11.43 33.47
N ILE A 759 24.83 -11.61 32.43
CA ILE A 759 23.36 -11.50 32.52
C ILE A 759 22.81 -12.49 33.55
N LYS A 760 23.28 -13.74 33.51
CA LYS A 760 22.89 -14.77 34.47
C LYS A 760 23.27 -14.39 35.90
N SER A 761 24.46 -13.86 36.13
CA SER A 761 24.90 -13.44 37.48
C SER A 761 24.06 -12.28 38.03
N LEU A 762 23.68 -11.32 37.17
CA LEU A 762 22.73 -10.26 37.49
C LEU A 762 21.35 -10.83 37.87
N LEU A 763 20.85 -11.79 37.09
CA LEU A 763 19.58 -12.46 37.34
C LEU A 763 19.62 -13.29 38.63
N ASP A 764 20.64 -14.14 38.84
CA ASP A 764 20.81 -14.92 40.09
C ASP A 764 20.89 -14.00 41.33
N GLY A 765 21.43 -12.78 41.19
CA GLY A 765 21.36 -11.72 42.20
C GLY A 765 19.94 -11.26 42.49
N ILE A 766 19.11 -11.00 41.46
CA ILE A 766 17.69 -10.69 41.63
C ILE A 766 16.93 -11.88 42.23
N TYR A 767 17.17 -13.11 41.77
CA TYR A 767 16.50 -14.33 42.25
C TYR A 767 16.97 -14.82 43.63
N SER A 768 18.00 -14.20 44.23
CA SER A 768 18.32 -14.35 45.66
C SER A 768 17.34 -13.58 46.56
N THR A 769 16.76 -12.47 46.08
CA THR A 769 15.96 -11.55 46.89
C THR A 769 14.53 -12.05 47.09
N ASN A 770 14.10 -12.17 48.37
CA ASN A 770 12.73 -12.48 48.81
C ASN A 770 11.99 -13.54 47.93
N GLY A 771 12.73 -14.56 47.49
CA GLY A 771 12.35 -15.47 46.42
C GLY A 771 12.13 -16.90 46.89
N TYR A 772 11.01 -17.52 46.48
CA TYR A 772 10.66 -18.87 46.89
C TYR A 772 11.22 -19.89 45.88
N LYS A 773 12.46 -20.36 46.12
CA LYS A 773 13.03 -21.52 45.41
C LYS A 773 12.31 -22.80 45.85
N ARG A 774 11.42 -23.32 45.00
CA ARG A 774 10.82 -24.66 45.15
C ARG A 774 11.68 -25.67 44.37
N LYS A 775 11.63 -26.96 44.73
CA LYS A 775 12.29 -28.01 43.94
C LYS A 775 11.75 -27.98 42.50
N GLY A 776 12.57 -27.49 41.57
CA GLY A 776 12.25 -27.37 40.14
C GLY A 776 11.76 -26.00 39.65
N SER A 777 11.57 -24.98 40.50
CA SER A 777 11.21 -23.62 40.03
C SER A 777 11.79 -22.48 40.87
N GLN A 778 12.07 -21.35 40.21
CA GLN A 778 12.43 -20.08 40.85
C GLN A 778 11.25 -19.11 40.77
N GLN A 779 11.00 -18.37 41.86
CA GLN A 779 9.99 -17.30 41.89
C GLN A 779 10.49 -16.09 42.69
N VAL A 780 10.46 -14.90 42.09
CA VAL A 780 10.63 -13.60 42.79
C VAL A 780 9.28 -12.89 42.85
N SER A 781 9.04 -12.11 43.91
CA SER A 781 7.79 -11.37 44.12
C SER A 781 8.02 -9.89 44.44
N ARG A 782 6.96 -9.07 44.33
CA ARG A 782 6.95 -7.61 44.62
C ARG A 782 7.70 -6.73 43.61
N ILE A 783 7.93 -7.23 42.41
CA ILE A 783 8.53 -6.49 41.29
C ILE A 783 7.52 -5.46 40.74
N SER A 784 8.00 -4.32 40.21
CA SER A 784 7.17 -3.37 39.44
C SER A 784 6.73 -3.98 38.09
N LYS A 785 5.67 -3.44 37.46
CA LYS A 785 5.25 -3.94 36.12
C LYS A 785 6.36 -3.76 35.08
N TYR A 786 7.02 -2.61 35.06
CA TYR A 786 8.06 -2.28 34.08
C TYR A 786 9.30 -3.16 34.24
N LEU A 787 9.80 -3.29 35.47
CA LEU A 787 10.94 -4.16 35.81
C LEU A 787 10.65 -5.64 35.49
N SER A 788 9.39 -6.08 35.61
CA SER A 788 8.98 -7.44 35.21
C SER A 788 9.14 -7.71 33.71
N TYR A 789 8.93 -6.71 32.84
CA TYR A 789 9.18 -6.83 31.39
C TYR A 789 10.69 -6.86 31.11
N GLN A 790 11.46 -6.03 31.80
CA GLN A 790 12.93 -5.97 31.65
C GLN A 790 13.61 -7.27 32.06
N ILE A 791 13.18 -7.89 33.17
CA ILE A 791 13.69 -9.20 33.59
C ILE A 791 13.28 -10.30 32.59
N ILE A 792 12.04 -10.28 32.06
CA ILE A 792 11.63 -11.21 30.98
C ILE A 792 12.53 -11.09 29.76
N LEU A 793 12.94 -9.86 29.41
CA LEU A 793 13.77 -9.61 28.25
C LEU A 793 15.20 -10.16 28.44
N LEU A 794 15.82 -9.95 29.62
CA LEU A 794 17.10 -10.57 29.98
C LEU A 794 17.02 -12.11 30.02
N GLU A 795 15.98 -12.66 30.64
CA GLU A 795 15.75 -14.11 30.71
C GLU A 795 15.60 -14.71 29.31
N SER A 796 14.89 -14.01 28.40
CA SER A 796 14.72 -14.44 27.01
C SER A 796 16.03 -14.49 26.24
N LEU A 797 16.99 -13.60 26.53
CA LEU A 797 18.34 -13.61 25.95
C LEU A 797 19.15 -14.85 26.40
N ILE A 798 18.99 -15.28 27.66
CA ILE A 798 19.67 -16.49 28.19
C ILE A 798 18.87 -17.79 28.03
N GLY A 799 17.75 -17.78 27.28
CA GLY A 799 16.99 -18.98 26.91
C GLY A 799 15.73 -19.29 27.75
N ASN A 800 15.40 -18.45 28.73
CA ASN A 800 14.29 -18.64 29.67
C ASN A 800 13.07 -17.77 29.32
N ILE A 801 11.85 -18.27 29.59
CA ILE A 801 10.63 -17.43 29.59
C ILE A 801 9.90 -17.62 30.92
N PRO A 802 10.02 -16.67 31.87
CA PRO A 802 9.23 -16.67 33.10
C PRO A 802 7.81 -16.16 32.86
N ARG A 803 6.86 -16.75 33.58
CA ARG A 803 5.46 -16.33 33.60
C ARG A 803 5.30 -15.16 34.57
N ILE A 804 4.73 -14.03 34.12
CA ILE A 804 4.27 -13.00 35.06
C ILE A 804 2.93 -13.42 35.66
N LYS A 805 2.83 -13.40 36.99
CA LYS A 805 1.59 -13.48 37.75
C LYS A 805 1.37 -12.18 38.54
N GLN A 806 0.17 -11.61 38.46
CA GLN A 806 -0.23 -10.49 39.31
C GLN A 806 -0.82 -11.03 40.62
N ASN A 807 -0.30 -10.56 41.75
CA ASN A 807 -0.73 -10.95 43.09
C ASN A 807 -1.50 -9.79 43.74
N ASN A 808 -2.80 -9.99 43.94
CA ASN A 808 -3.76 -9.00 44.46
C ASN A 808 -3.95 -9.08 45.99
N SER A 809 -2.98 -9.62 46.73
CA SER A 809 -3.11 -9.92 48.16
C SER A 809 -3.08 -8.71 49.09
N ASN A 810 -2.64 -7.53 48.64
CA ASN A 810 -2.57 -6.31 49.44
C ASN A 810 -3.47 -5.21 48.87
N LYS A 811 -4.46 -4.74 49.66
CA LYS A 811 -5.43 -3.70 49.24
C LYS A 811 -4.82 -2.34 48.87
N ARG A 812 -3.56 -2.05 49.22
CA ARG A 812 -2.88 -0.78 48.90
C ARG A 812 -2.09 -0.79 47.59
N TYR A 813 -1.48 -1.90 47.17
CA TYR A 813 -0.67 -1.98 45.95
C TYR A 813 -0.73 -3.37 45.32
N SER A 814 -0.89 -3.44 43.99
CA SER A 814 -0.70 -4.68 43.23
C SER A 814 0.79 -5.02 43.13
N SER A 815 1.11 -6.31 43.29
CA SER A 815 2.49 -6.81 43.21
C SER A 815 2.60 -7.83 42.09
N TRP A 816 3.74 -7.87 41.40
CA TRP A 816 4.00 -8.84 40.34
C TRP A 816 5.00 -9.88 40.85
N SER A 817 4.87 -11.12 40.36
CA SER A 817 5.86 -12.18 40.56
C SER A 817 6.19 -12.86 39.24
N LEU A 818 7.47 -13.14 39.03
CA LEU A 818 7.97 -13.93 37.91
C LEU A 818 8.23 -15.35 38.39
N GLU A 819 7.79 -16.35 37.63
CA GLU A 819 7.99 -17.78 37.93
C GLU A 819 8.48 -18.54 36.68
N TYR A 820 9.56 -19.31 36.79
CA TYR A 820 9.99 -20.25 35.75
C TYR A 820 10.47 -21.60 36.32
N GLY A 821 10.30 -22.66 35.53
CA GLY A 821 10.72 -24.00 35.88
C GLY A 821 12.15 -24.28 35.37
N LEU A 822 13.03 -24.71 36.27
CA LEU A 822 14.44 -25.00 36.00
C LEU A 822 14.63 -26.22 35.07
N ASN A 823 13.68 -27.16 35.10
CA ASN A 823 13.69 -28.38 34.29
C ASN A 823 12.60 -28.38 33.19
N ASP A 824 11.96 -27.23 32.91
CA ASP A 824 10.81 -27.16 32.00
C ASP A 824 11.23 -27.27 30.52
N MET A 825 11.43 -28.50 30.03
CA MET A 825 11.72 -28.77 28.61
C MET A 825 10.70 -28.15 27.63
N THR A 826 9.51 -27.75 28.09
CA THR A 826 8.55 -27.04 27.24
C THR A 826 8.97 -25.60 26.89
N THR A 827 9.99 -25.01 27.53
CA THR A 827 10.53 -23.68 27.16
C THR A 827 11.05 -23.63 25.73
N LYS A 828 11.79 -24.66 25.29
CA LYS A 828 12.41 -24.75 23.96
C LYS A 828 11.41 -24.69 22.79
N ASN A 829 10.12 -24.92 23.03
CA ASN A 829 9.06 -24.88 22.00
C ASN A 829 8.19 -23.60 22.03
N LYS A 830 8.53 -22.60 22.86
CA LYS A 830 7.74 -21.35 22.99
C LYS A 830 8.23 -20.24 22.06
N PHE A 831 9.53 -20.18 21.80
CA PHE A 831 10.21 -19.17 20.99
C PHE A 831 11.43 -19.74 20.27
N ILE A 832 11.95 -19.03 19.27
CA ILE A 832 13.18 -19.37 18.54
C ILE A 832 14.07 -18.13 18.50
N ILE A 833 15.35 -18.26 18.89
CA ILE A 833 16.39 -17.30 18.52
C ILE A 833 16.95 -17.77 17.17
N ASN A 834 17.07 -16.86 16.19
CA ASN A 834 17.68 -17.17 14.90
C ASN A 834 19.12 -16.63 14.79
N ASP A 835 19.84 -17.04 13.76
CA ASP A 835 21.26 -16.70 13.54
C ASP A 835 21.52 -15.18 13.41
N ASN A 836 20.49 -14.40 13.08
CA ASN A 836 20.57 -12.93 13.02
C ASN A 836 20.30 -12.24 14.37
N GLY A 837 20.05 -12.98 15.46
CA GLY A 837 19.79 -12.43 16.79
C GLY A 837 18.36 -11.91 17.03
N ASN A 838 17.39 -12.29 16.19
CA ASN A 838 15.98 -11.95 16.41
C ASN A 838 15.30 -12.97 17.35
N LEU A 839 14.42 -12.48 18.22
CA LEU A 839 13.55 -13.30 19.07
C LEU A 839 12.20 -13.52 18.36
N LEU A 840 11.94 -14.77 17.98
CA LEU A 840 10.71 -15.19 17.28
C LEU A 840 9.74 -15.83 18.28
N PHE A 841 8.61 -15.18 18.55
CA PHE A 841 7.61 -15.68 19.50
C PHE A 841 6.46 -16.42 18.78
N SER A 842 6.16 -17.64 19.23
CA SER A 842 4.95 -18.34 18.76
C SER A 842 3.69 -17.66 19.28
N ILE A 843 2.71 -17.46 18.42
CA ILE A 843 1.38 -16.96 18.82
C ILE A 843 0.62 -18.07 19.57
N ALA A 844 -0.07 -17.70 20.64
CA ALA A 844 -0.92 -18.61 21.44
C ALA A 844 -2.40 -18.51 21.03
N LYS A 845 -2.92 -17.28 20.90
CA LYS A 845 -4.28 -16.98 20.43
C LYS A 845 -4.37 -15.52 19.98
N ILE A 846 -5.37 -15.22 19.17
CA ILE A 846 -5.75 -13.85 18.80
C ILE A 846 -7.19 -13.64 19.24
N GLU A 847 -7.44 -12.65 20.08
CA GLU A 847 -8.80 -12.27 20.49
C GLU A 847 -9.25 -11.01 19.76
N ILE A 848 -10.41 -11.08 19.11
CA ILE A 848 -11.01 -9.96 18.38
C ILE A 848 -12.07 -9.31 19.26
N VAL A 849 -11.70 -8.21 19.91
CA VAL A 849 -12.60 -7.44 20.79
C VAL A 849 -13.39 -6.42 19.96
N ARG A 850 -14.70 -6.64 19.85
CA ARG A 850 -15.64 -5.64 19.32
C ARG A 850 -16.05 -4.69 20.44
N LEU A 851 -15.75 -3.39 20.28
CA LEU A 851 -16.04 -2.35 21.26
C LEU A 851 -17.56 -2.15 21.45
N LYS A 852 -18.11 -2.59 22.59
CA LYS A 852 -19.49 -2.27 23.01
C LYS A 852 -19.50 -0.91 23.72
N ARG A 853 -19.92 0.16 23.00
CA ARG A 853 -19.86 1.58 23.44
C ARG A 853 -18.42 1.99 23.83
N GLY A 854 -17.61 2.28 22.80
CA GLY A 854 -16.15 2.40 22.92
C GLY A 854 -15.65 3.62 23.71
N ASN A 855 -14.51 3.40 24.39
CA ASN A 855 -13.70 4.46 24.99
C ASN A 855 -12.19 4.07 25.11
N GLU A 856 -11.73 3.05 24.38
CA GLU A 856 -10.30 2.70 24.36
C GLU A 856 -9.56 3.67 23.41
N ARG A 857 -8.55 4.38 23.93
CA ARG A 857 -7.76 5.34 23.15
C ARG A 857 -6.72 4.60 22.31
N VAL A 858 -6.49 5.07 21.09
CA VAL A 858 -5.43 4.62 20.19
C VAL A 858 -4.37 5.71 20.04
N TYR A 859 -3.13 5.29 19.88
CA TYR A 859 -1.94 6.12 19.72
C TYR A 859 -1.21 5.74 18.43
N ASP A 860 -0.26 6.56 17.98
CA ASP A 860 0.75 6.20 16.98
C ASP A 860 2.02 7.02 17.20
N LEU A 861 3.18 6.47 16.85
CA LEU A 861 4.47 7.16 16.93
C LEU A 861 5.05 7.34 15.52
N THR A 862 5.57 8.53 15.23
CA THR A 862 6.46 8.71 14.07
C THR A 862 7.91 8.56 14.54
N VAL A 863 8.61 7.57 14.00
CA VAL A 863 10.02 7.29 14.29
C VAL A 863 10.91 7.58 13.09
N GLU A 864 12.04 8.24 13.36
CA GLU A 864 13.13 8.60 12.43
C GLU A 864 13.76 7.37 11.73
N ASP A 865 14.04 7.47 10.42
CA ASP A 865 14.71 6.53 9.47
C ASP A 865 14.22 5.06 9.34
N ASP A 866 13.75 4.45 10.42
CA ASP A 866 13.42 3.03 10.49
C ASP A 866 11.92 2.79 10.60
N HIS A 867 11.13 3.87 10.71
CA HIS A 867 9.67 3.94 10.65
C HIS A 867 8.91 2.82 11.39
N SER A 868 9.44 2.45 12.56
CA SER A 868 8.99 1.34 13.37
C SER A 868 9.42 1.50 14.82
N PHE A 869 8.72 0.82 15.73
CA PHE A 869 9.07 0.77 17.14
C PHE A 869 8.72 -0.57 17.78
N VAL A 870 9.46 -0.95 18.82
CA VAL A 870 9.17 -2.13 19.65
C VAL A 870 8.06 -1.82 20.67
N VAL A 871 7.02 -2.65 20.66
CA VAL A 871 5.89 -2.61 21.58
C VAL A 871 5.76 -3.96 22.30
N GLY A 872 6.06 -3.98 23.60
CA GLY A 872 6.16 -5.19 24.39
C GLY A 872 7.23 -6.13 23.81
N LEU A 873 6.80 -7.29 23.30
CA LEU A 873 7.64 -8.30 22.66
C LEU A 873 7.37 -8.42 21.14
N SER A 874 6.91 -7.31 20.53
CA SER A 874 6.60 -7.19 19.11
C SER A 874 7.30 -5.98 18.50
N THR A 875 7.52 -5.98 17.19
CA THR A 875 7.90 -4.77 16.44
C THR A 875 6.73 -4.33 15.53
N VAL A 876 6.43 -3.04 15.49
CA VAL A 876 5.27 -2.43 14.79
C VAL A 876 5.70 -1.24 13.91
N HIS A 877 4.85 -0.75 13.00
CA HIS A 877 5.21 0.20 11.93
C HIS A 877 4.46 1.56 12.04
N ASN A 878 5.09 2.69 11.66
CA ASN A 878 4.41 3.99 11.54
C ASN A 878 3.27 3.95 10.49
N CYS A 879 2.22 4.78 10.59
CA CYS A 879 1.00 4.58 9.79
C CYS A 879 0.85 5.36 8.43
N HIS A 880 1.87 6.10 7.97
CA HIS A 880 1.76 7.47 7.42
C HIS A 880 1.65 7.73 5.83
N ARG A 881 1.24 8.93 5.28
CA ARG A 881 1.20 9.34 3.79
C ARG A 881 1.67 10.79 3.29
N ILE A 882 2.97 11.03 2.91
CA ILE A 882 3.78 12.23 2.46
C ILE A 882 3.24 13.67 2.18
N GLY A 883 4.11 14.66 2.46
CA GLY A 883 4.15 16.03 1.88
C GLY A 883 3.27 17.03 2.60
N GLN A 884 2.16 16.50 3.10
CA GLN A 884 1.42 16.96 4.26
C GLN A 884 2.36 17.12 5.48
N LYS A 885 1.98 17.95 6.47
CA LYS A 885 2.59 17.98 7.82
C LYS A 885 1.67 17.43 8.92
N ASN A 886 0.36 17.66 8.80
CA ASN A 886 -0.65 17.30 9.80
C ASN A 886 -1.66 16.27 9.25
N ASN A 887 -2.11 15.31 10.06
CA ASN A 887 -2.99 14.23 9.61
C ASN A 887 -4.28 14.74 8.96
N VAL A 888 -4.64 14.17 7.81
CA VAL A 888 -5.88 14.52 7.10
C VAL A 888 -7.07 13.74 7.69
N THR A 889 -7.92 14.36 8.50
CA THR A 889 -9.14 13.69 8.99
C THR A 889 -10.24 13.75 7.93
N ILE A 890 -10.95 12.64 7.72
CA ILE A 890 -11.98 12.51 6.68
C ILE A 890 -13.31 12.10 7.29
N TYR A 891 -14.25 13.03 7.21
CA TYR A 891 -15.59 12.94 7.74
C TYR A 891 -16.53 12.34 6.68
N ILE A 892 -17.07 11.16 6.96
CA ILE A 892 -18.04 10.47 6.08
C ILE A 892 -19.39 10.44 6.79
N PRO A 893 -20.30 11.40 6.57
CA PRO A 893 -21.66 11.33 7.10
C PRO A 893 -22.46 10.20 6.43
N GLN A 894 -23.06 9.33 7.24
CA GLN A 894 -23.89 8.20 6.82
C GLN A 894 -25.22 8.22 7.57
N LEU A 895 -26.33 8.09 6.84
CA LEU A 895 -27.65 7.90 7.46
C LEU A 895 -27.87 6.42 7.78
N MET A 896 -28.17 6.11 9.03
CA MET A 896 -28.29 4.72 9.51
C MET A 896 -29.50 4.00 8.91
N GLY A 897 -29.34 2.71 8.57
CA GLY A 897 -30.37 1.88 7.93
C GLY A 897 -30.60 2.13 6.44
N THR A 898 -29.85 3.07 5.82
CA THR A 898 -30.08 3.52 4.44
C THR A 898 -29.14 2.87 3.41
N ILE A 899 -29.31 3.27 2.15
CA ILE A 899 -28.42 2.93 1.03
C ILE A 899 -26.94 3.34 1.27
N ASP A 900 -26.68 4.36 2.11
CA ASP A 900 -25.32 4.84 2.41
C ASP A 900 -24.43 3.77 3.08
N GLU A 901 -25.02 2.95 3.97
CA GLU A 901 -24.30 1.88 4.67
C GLU A 901 -23.97 0.73 3.71
N LYS A 902 -24.95 0.30 2.91
CA LYS A 902 -24.78 -0.75 1.89
C LYS A 902 -23.71 -0.39 0.86
N VAL A 903 -23.68 0.87 0.41
CA VAL A 903 -22.66 1.37 -0.53
C VAL A 903 -21.27 1.34 0.10
N PHE A 904 -21.12 1.78 1.36
CA PHE A 904 -19.85 1.71 2.09
C PHE A 904 -19.33 0.27 2.20
N GLU A 905 -20.17 -0.68 2.59
CA GLU A 905 -19.78 -2.09 2.75
C GLU A 905 -19.30 -2.74 1.43
N LEU A 906 -19.98 -2.44 0.31
CA LEU A 906 -19.58 -2.96 -1.00
C LEU A 906 -18.25 -2.36 -1.48
N ILE A 907 -17.95 -1.09 -1.16
CA ILE A 907 -16.65 -0.46 -1.46
C ILE A 907 -15.54 -1.14 -0.64
N GLU A 908 -15.69 -1.24 0.68
CA GLU A 908 -14.71 -1.89 1.57
C GLU A 908 -14.45 -3.36 1.23
N ASN A 909 -15.45 -4.09 0.74
CA ASN A 909 -15.27 -5.47 0.34
C ASN A 909 -14.50 -5.58 -0.99
N LYS A 910 -14.83 -4.77 -2.01
CA LYS A 910 -14.09 -4.80 -3.29
C LYS A 910 -12.69 -4.17 -3.18
N ARG A 911 -12.44 -3.29 -2.20
CA ARG A 911 -11.10 -2.82 -1.79
C ARG A 911 -10.17 -3.99 -1.47
N LYS A 912 -10.64 -4.92 -0.63
CA LYS A 912 -9.89 -6.11 -0.19
C LYS A 912 -9.64 -7.09 -1.34
N GLU A 913 -10.58 -7.23 -2.27
CA GLU A 913 -10.44 -8.12 -3.43
C GLU A 913 -9.49 -7.56 -4.49
N ILE A 914 -9.57 -6.27 -4.82
CA ILE A 914 -8.70 -5.61 -5.80
C ILE A 914 -7.23 -5.64 -5.34
N SER A 915 -6.96 -5.44 -4.04
CA SER A 915 -5.59 -5.54 -3.53
C SER A 915 -5.01 -6.95 -3.70
N LYS A 916 -5.75 -7.99 -3.32
CA LYS A 916 -5.33 -9.40 -3.49
C LYS A 916 -5.02 -9.76 -4.94
N ALA A 917 -5.89 -9.33 -5.86
CA ALA A 917 -5.72 -9.60 -7.29
C ALA A 917 -4.44 -8.96 -7.88
N ILE A 918 -3.96 -7.85 -7.32
CA ILE A 918 -2.77 -7.12 -7.79
C ILE A 918 -1.48 -7.62 -7.15
N ASP A 919 -1.53 -8.13 -5.91
CA ASP A 919 -0.36 -8.53 -5.12
C ASP A 919 -0.07 -10.05 -5.17
N ASN A 920 -0.57 -10.74 -6.21
CA ASN A 920 -0.24 -12.12 -6.58
C ASN A 920 -0.48 -13.17 -5.47
N VAL A 921 -1.59 -13.06 -4.74
CA VAL A 921 -2.05 -14.04 -3.74
C VAL A 921 -3.32 -14.73 -4.22
N ASP A 922 -3.26 -16.07 -4.37
CA ASP A 922 -4.30 -17.01 -4.84
C ASP A 922 -5.69 -16.43 -5.13
N PHE A 923 -5.88 -15.96 -6.38
CA PHE A 923 -7.11 -15.29 -6.79
C PHE A 923 -8.13 -16.24 -7.44
N GLN A 924 -8.98 -16.88 -6.61
CA GLN A 924 -10.21 -17.52 -7.10
C GLN A 924 -11.36 -16.50 -7.23
N SER A 925 -11.67 -16.08 -8.46
CA SER A 925 -12.78 -15.17 -8.74
C SER A 925 -14.15 -15.84 -8.52
N LYS A 926 -14.91 -15.36 -7.52
CA LYS A 926 -16.32 -15.79 -7.27
C LYS A 926 -17.31 -14.63 -7.09
N VAL A 927 -16.92 -13.38 -7.36
CA VAL A 927 -17.74 -12.18 -7.08
C VAL A 927 -18.07 -11.37 -8.34
N SER A 928 -19.27 -10.81 -8.32
CA SER A 928 -20.05 -10.27 -9.45
C SER A 928 -19.43 -9.11 -10.24
N GLU A 929 -20.02 -8.85 -11.41
CA GLU A 929 -19.49 -7.91 -12.40
C GLU A 929 -19.70 -6.41 -12.09
N SER A 930 -20.58 -6.04 -11.15
CA SER A 930 -20.79 -4.64 -10.73
C SER A 930 -21.30 -4.49 -9.29
N ILE A 931 -20.79 -3.49 -8.54
CA ILE A 931 -21.35 -3.07 -7.24
C ILE A 931 -22.85 -2.75 -7.35
N LEU A 932 -23.26 -2.18 -8.49
CA LEU A 932 -24.66 -1.85 -8.76
C LEU A 932 -25.54 -3.11 -8.74
N ASN A 933 -25.07 -4.21 -9.33
CA ASN A 933 -25.83 -5.45 -9.46
C ASN A 933 -26.01 -6.12 -8.08
N ASP A 934 -24.99 -6.04 -7.22
CA ASP A 934 -25.08 -6.50 -5.83
C ASP A 934 -26.11 -5.69 -5.04
N LEU A 935 -26.11 -4.36 -5.22
CA LEU A 935 -27.01 -3.43 -4.55
C LEU A 935 -28.47 -3.62 -4.99
N ILE A 936 -28.71 -3.82 -6.30
CA ILE A 936 -30.02 -4.18 -6.86
C ILE A 936 -30.47 -5.55 -6.36
N GLY A 937 -29.57 -6.54 -6.33
CA GLY A 937 -29.86 -7.88 -5.79
C GLY A 937 -30.22 -7.87 -4.31
N SER A 938 -29.57 -7.00 -3.51
CA SER A 938 -29.92 -6.75 -2.11
C SER A 938 -31.32 -6.14 -1.96
N LEU A 939 -31.66 -5.14 -2.78
CA LEU A 939 -32.99 -4.52 -2.75
C LEU A 939 -34.09 -5.50 -3.18
N LYS A 940 -33.92 -6.25 -4.28
CA LYS A 940 -34.89 -7.28 -4.69
C LYS A 940 -35.12 -8.31 -3.59
N LYS A 941 -34.06 -8.82 -2.95
CA LYS A 941 -34.16 -9.79 -1.83
C LYS A 941 -34.82 -9.25 -0.55
N LYS A 942 -34.92 -7.93 -0.37
CA LYS A 942 -35.57 -7.32 0.81
C LYS A 942 -37.10 -7.30 0.69
N TYR A 943 -37.64 -7.25 -0.53
CA TYR A 943 -39.06 -7.02 -0.79
C TYR A 943 -39.75 -8.13 -1.60
N VAL A 944 -39.02 -8.93 -2.41
CA VAL A 944 -39.55 -10.13 -3.06
C VAL A 944 -39.41 -11.30 -2.08
N ARG A 945 -40.38 -11.41 -1.16
CA ARG A 945 -40.37 -12.42 -0.09
C ARG A 945 -41.74 -13.06 0.10
#